data_AF-A0A7G5EH46-F1
#
_entry.id   AF-A0A7G5EH46-F1
#
_cell.length_a   1.000
_cell.length_b   1.000
_cell.length_c   1.000
_cell.angle_alpha   90.00
_cell.angle_beta   90.00
_cell.angle_gamma   90.00
#
_symmetry.space_group_name_H-M   'P 1'
#
loop_
_entity.id
_entity.type
_entity.pdbx_description
1 polymer ?
#
loop_
_entity_poly.entity_id
_entity_poly.type
_entity_poly.pdbx_seq_one_letter_code
_entity_poly.pdbx_strand_id
1 'polypeptide(L)'
;MHNNLGFTIAALAMAAAFPLSAAPTTSANAVSARDLWVEPPTLKSIGVEWRIDGDSNRNAKVEVQYRAKGQSGWRPALPLVRSQGERVGNLVPPRANFHPDPNRYTNPNMFAGSIFDLEPDTAYQVRLRLTDPDGVRGTATRTVEVRTRPEPMPAAGGKVYHVYPIDWTGPKEEPAFTGLMDAYYEGSASSDFQGTYPARVQPGDVLMVHAGVYESDRVNYLNGLPKPGYKALSTLFDGTYYLTASGTAERPIVIKAAGDGEVIFDGAGAQTFFNLMAANYNYFEGITFRNANLVFLLGLKNIAGASGFTLKHSRLENIGRGVQDDWSGSKNFYIADNVFIGRHDQQKMMGWRGAEWEKLPGFPEKLGGPDGSEYAIKLYGQGHVVAHNYVAHWHDGIDIATYGDPDADANGLEKRDRVPVSIDFYGNDIYNMGDNCIEADGGAHNIRVFDNRCFNSISGALSATPLLGGPVYFFRNLVYNTTTEGVMKVGTAANVLVLQNTFVGEVRMDAPNQTVINNLVLGVNRKAPLMRINSYSNYSVAEHNAYRFNPEAPHAYEWDTPALDIGMDWTKPTEKRKFKSLAEVQAAVGQERGSIQVDYQDLVRASSPVREDVQRLYKPEDYDFSPAPGSALIDAGKLLPTINDGYQGKAPDIGAFEAGAAPKQYGPRGMQAAKQ
;
A
#
# COMPACT_ATOMS: atom_id res chain seq x y z
N MET A 1 -68.03 28.36 -30.08
CA MET A 1 -69.48 28.36 -29.76
C MET A 1 -69.95 26.91 -29.72
N HIS A 2 -70.71 26.57 -28.67
CA HIS A 2 -71.44 25.30 -28.40
C HIS A 2 -70.57 24.08 -28.06
N ASN A 3 -70.50 23.70 -26.77
CA ASN A 3 -71.43 22.83 -26.00
C ASN A 3 -71.19 21.35 -26.38
N ASN A 4 -70.99 20.36 -25.49
CA ASN A 4 -71.57 20.13 -24.18
C ASN A 4 -70.73 19.15 -23.36
N LEU A 5 -70.83 19.26 -22.03
CA LEU A 5 -70.51 18.23 -21.05
C LEU A 5 -71.29 16.94 -21.33
N GLY A 6 -70.59 15.80 -21.22
CA GLY A 6 -71.19 14.47 -21.07
C GLY A 6 -70.57 13.78 -19.87
N PHE A 7 -71.32 13.70 -18.77
CA PHE A 7 -71.02 12.84 -17.63
C PHE A 7 -71.15 11.37 -18.05
N THR A 8 -70.18 10.53 -17.72
CA THR A 8 -70.36 9.08 -17.72
C THR A 8 -69.86 8.52 -16.38
N ILE A 9 -70.78 7.82 -15.72
CA ILE A 9 -70.64 7.19 -14.41
C ILE A 9 -69.60 6.06 -14.52
N ALA A 10 -68.47 6.20 -13.84
CA ALA A 10 -67.50 5.11 -13.67
C ALA A 10 -67.87 4.30 -12.43
N ALA A 11 -68.20 3.04 -12.62
CA ALA A 11 -68.40 2.07 -11.55
C ALA A 11 -67.08 1.83 -10.80
N LEU A 12 -67.08 2.05 -9.48
CA LEU A 12 -65.99 1.68 -8.59
C LEU A 12 -65.93 0.15 -8.51
N ALA A 13 -64.93 -0.47 -9.13
CA ALA A 13 -64.49 -1.81 -8.77
C ALA A 13 -63.38 -1.67 -7.72
N MET A 14 -63.70 -1.97 -6.46
CA MET A 14 -62.69 -2.18 -5.42
C MET A 14 -61.86 -3.41 -5.77
N ALA A 15 -60.69 -3.21 -6.37
CA ALA A 15 -59.64 -4.22 -6.39
C ALA A 15 -58.98 -4.23 -5.01
N ALA A 16 -59.26 -5.25 -4.20
CA ALA A 16 -58.51 -5.53 -2.99
C ALA A 16 -57.04 -5.82 -3.38
N ALA A 17 -56.18 -4.82 -3.17
CA ALA A 17 -54.74 -5.00 -3.23
C ALA A 17 -54.32 -5.83 -2.02
N PHE A 18 -54.15 -7.13 -2.21
CA PHE A 18 -53.41 -7.95 -1.25
C PHE A 18 -51.96 -7.47 -1.23
N PRO A 19 -51.38 -7.11 -0.07
CA PRO A 19 -49.95 -6.88 0.01
C PRO A 19 -49.27 -8.22 -0.30
N LEU A 20 -48.51 -8.30 -1.38
CA LEU A 20 -47.52 -9.36 -1.53
C LEU A 20 -46.54 -9.21 -0.37
N SER A 21 -46.73 -10.00 0.69
CA SER A 21 -45.65 -10.29 1.61
C SER A 21 -44.58 -10.99 0.81
N ALA A 22 -43.47 -10.31 0.53
CA ALA A 22 -42.26 -10.95 0.08
C ALA A 22 -41.88 -11.98 1.15
N ALA A 23 -42.01 -13.27 0.83
CA ALA A 23 -41.54 -14.32 1.70
C ALA A 23 -40.04 -14.10 1.94
N PRO A 24 -39.53 -14.26 3.18
CA PRO A 24 -38.10 -14.19 3.43
C PRO A 24 -37.41 -15.24 2.56
N THR A 25 -36.56 -14.81 1.63
CA THR A 25 -35.72 -15.74 0.85
C THR A 25 -34.79 -16.41 1.84
N THR A 26 -35.05 -17.67 2.18
CA THR A 26 -34.08 -18.52 2.88
C THR A 26 -32.81 -18.54 2.03
N SER A 27 -31.77 -17.86 2.50
CA SER A 27 -30.52 -17.79 1.76
C SER A 27 -29.94 -19.21 1.65
N ALA A 28 -29.58 -19.63 0.44
CA ALA A 28 -29.15 -21.00 0.19
C ALA A 28 -27.79 -21.27 0.87
N ASN A 29 -27.63 -22.46 1.47
CA ASN A 29 -26.32 -22.91 1.97
C ASN A 29 -25.40 -23.28 0.81
N ALA A 30 -25.88 -24.01 -0.20
CA ALA A 30 -25.09 -24.35 -1.37
C ALA A 30 -24.59 -23.11 -2.15
N VAL A 31 -23.30 -23.08 -2.46
CA VAL A 31 -22.64 -22.03 -3.24
C VAL A 31 -22.98 -22.11 -4.73
N SER A 32 -23.13 -20.95 -5.37
CA SER A 32 -23.22 -20.81 -6.82
C SER A 32 -22.07 -19.96 -7.35
N ALA A 33 -21.23 -20.52 -8.22
CA ALA A 33 -20.11 -19.82 -8.84
C ALA A 33 -20.60 -18.74 -9.81
N ARG A 34 -20.12 -17.50 -9.67
CA ARG A 34 -20.39 -16.37 -10.58
C ARG A 34 -19.12 -15.99 -11.33
N ASP A 35 -18.89 -14.69 -11.51
CA ASP A 35 -17.78 -14.18 -12.29
C ASP A 35 -16.45 -14.36 -11.55
N LEU A 36 -15.41 -14.65 -12.32
CA LEU A 36 -14.03 -14.78 -11.86
C LEU A 36 -13.20 -13.77 -12.65
N TRP A 37 -12.48 -12.92 -11.94
CA TRP A 37 -11.55 -11.97 -12.54
C TRP A 37 -10.13 -12.24 -12.08
N VAL A 38 -9.20 -11.99 -12.99
CA VAL A 38 -7.80 -11.80 -12.68
C VAL A 38 -7.58 -10.30 -12.54
N GLU A 39 -7.09 -9.89 -11.39
CA GLU A 39 -6.78 -8.48 -11.14
C GLU A 39 -5.49 -8.07 -11.86
N PRO A 40 -5.24 -6.77 -12.07
CA PRO A 40 -4.00 -6.30 -12.69
C PRO A 40 -2.76 -6.90 -12.00
N PRO A 41 -1.91 -7.65 -12.72
CA PRO A 41 -0.76 -8.30 -12.13
C PRO A 41 0.35 -7.28 -11.86
N THR A 42 1.13 -7.53 -10.81
CA THR A 42 2.36 -6.80 -10.51
C THR A 42 3.57 -7.63 -10.94
N LEU A 43 4.77 -7.20 -10.55
CA LEU A 43 6.02 -7.90 -10.88
C LEU A 43 6.08 -9.29 -10.23
N LYS A 44 5.61 -9.42 -8.98
CA LYS A 44 5.79 -10.63 -8.16
C LYS A 44 4.49 -11.29 -7.72
N SER A 45 3.34 -10.71 -8.08
CA SER A 45 2.07 -11.12 -7.53
C SER A 45 0.96 -11.16 -8.57
N ILE A 46 0.12 -12.18 -8.48
CA ILE A 46 -1.13 -12.31 -9.24
C ILE A 46 -2.28 -12.26 -8.25
N GLY A 47 -3.22 -11.33 -8.44
CA GLY A 47 -4.47 -11.26 -7.67
C GLY A 47 -5.64 -11.84 -8.45
N VAL A 48 -6.60 -12.42 -7.73
CA VAL A 48 -7.86 -12.93 -8.28
C VAL A 48 -9.04 -12.54 -7.38
N GLU A 49 -10.21 -12.50 -7.99
CA GLU A 49 -11.50 -12.31 -7.33
C GLU A 49 -12.53 -13.25 -7.96
N TRP A 50 -13.32 -13.95 -7.14
CA TRP A 50 -14.39 -14.84 -7.57
C TRP A 50 -15.69 -14.55 -6.81
N ARG A 51 -16.67 -13.94 -7.48
CA ARG A 51 -18.01 -13.68 -6.92
C ARG A 51 -18.81 -14.96 -6.82
N ILE A 52 -19.68 -15.01 -5.81
CA ILE A 52 -20.57 -16.14 -5.55
C ILE A 52 -21.95 -15.68 -5.06
N ASP A 53 -22.95 -16.53 -5.22
CA ASP A 53 -24.21 -16.47 -4.46
C ASP A 53 -24.33 -17.67 -3.51
N GLY A 54 -25.21 -17.59 -2.51
CA GLY A 54 -25.38 -18.64 -1.52
C GLY A 54 -24.24 -18.66 -0.49
N ASP A 55 -23.90 -19.85 0.02
CA ASP A 55 -22.89 -20.06 1.08
C ASP A 55 -23.19 -19.25 2.35
N SER A 56 -24.44 -19.34 2.79
CA SER A 56 -24.96 -18.57 3.94
C SER A 56 -24.31 -18.97 5.26
N ASN A 57 -23.80 -20.19 5.35
CA ASN A 57 -23.07 -20.76 6.48
C ASN A 57 -21.54 -20.59 6.34
N ARG A 58 -21.05 -19.94 5.27
CA ARG A 58 -19.63 -19.58 5.04
C ARG A 58 -18.66 -20.75 5.13
N ASN A 59 -19.06 -21.93 4.68
CA ASN A 59 -18.24 -23.14 4.75
C ASN A 59 -17.62 -23.52 3.38
N ALA A 60 -17.96 -22.80 2.30
CA ALA A 60 -17.30 -22.95 1.01
C ALA A 60 -15.83 -22.50 1.05
N LYS A 61 -15.00 -23.08 0.19
CA LYS A 61 -13.56 -22.80 0.09
C LYS A 61 -13.09 -22.77 -1.35
N VAL A 62 -12.09 -21.94 -1.65
CA VAL A 62 -11.40 -21.94 -2.94
C VAL A 62 -9.92 -22.29 -2.74
N GLU A 63 -9.52 -23.47 -3.20
CA GLU A 63 -8.12 -23.88 -3.29
C GLU A 63 -7.47 -23.27 -4.53
N VAL A 64 -6.21 -22.84 -4.41
CA VAL A 64 -5.43 -22.25 -5.49
C VAL A 64 -4.21 -23.11 -5.78
N GLN A 65 -4.00 -23.42 -7.05
CA GLN A 65 -2.78 -24.03 -7.56
C GLN A 65 -2.26 -23.22 -8.74
N TYR A 66 -0.95 -23.19 -8.94
CA TYR A 66 -0.33 -22.46 -10.03
C TYR A 66 0.86 -23.21 -10.62
N ARG A 67 1.26 -22.83 -11.82
CA ARG A 67 2.49 -23.27 -12.49
C ARG A 67 2.89 -22.28 -13.56
N ALA A 68 4.19 -22.16 -13.83
CA ALA A 68 4.64 -21.43 -15.01
C ALA A 68 4.14 -22.14 -16.29
N LYS A 69 3.76 -21.38 -17.31
CA LYS A 69 3.25 -21.91 -18.58
C LYS A 69 4.30 -22.83 -19.20
N GLY A 70 3.88 -24.01 -19.63
CA GLY A 70 4.76 -25.05 -20.17
C GLY A 70 5.31 -26.03 -19.12
N GLN A 71 5.21 -25.73 -17.82
CA GLN A 71 5.51 -26.70 -16.78
C GLN A 71 4.33 -27.64 -16.51
N SER A 72 4.62 -28.88 -16.10
CA SER A 72 3.59 -29.90 -15.82
C SER A 72 3.11 -29.88 -14.37
N GLY A 73 4.00 -29.64 -13.41
CA GLY A 73 3.72 -29.70 -11.97
C GLY A 73 2.94 -28.50 -11.45
N TRP A 74 1.80 -28.77 -10.80
CA TRP A 74 1.02 -27.77 -10.07
C TRP A 74 1.59 -27.58 -8.67
N ARG A 75 1.79 -26.33 -8.26
CA ARG A 75 2.20 -25.94 -6.90
C ARG A 75 1.01 -25.32 -6.17
N PRO A 76 0.83 -25.56 -4.87
CA PRO A 76 -0.20 -24.88 -4.10
C PRO A 76 0.14 -23.40 -3.91
N ALA A 77 -0.88 -22.56 -3.77
CA ALA A 77 -0.78 -21.21 -3.23
C ALA A 77 -1.75 -21.07 -2.05
N LEU A 78 -1.74 -19.92 -1.36
CA LEU A 78 -2.73 -19.67 -0.32
C LEU A 78 -4.16 -19.79 -0.88
N PRO A 79 -5.10 -20.40 -0.13
CA PRO A 79 -6.52 -20.36 -0.48
C PRO A 79 -7.03 -18.93 -0.58
N LEU A 80 -8.08 -18.72 -1.38
CA LEU A 80 -8.72 -17.40 -1.41
C LEU A 80 -9.47 -17.13 -0.11
N VAL A 81 -9.50 -15.87 0.27
CA VAL A 81 -10.13 -15.37 1.50
C VAL A 81 -11.60 -15.06 1.23
N ARG A 82 -12.45 -15.49 2.17
CA ARG A 82 -13.91 -15.39 2.08
C ARG A 82 -14.41 -14.02 2.53
N SER A 83 -15.28 -13.39 1.75
CA SER A 83 -16.02 -12.17 2.11
C SER A 83 -17.52 -12.31 1.85
N GLN A 84 -18.38 -11.98 2.81
CA GLN A 84 -19.83 -11.99 2.64
C GLN A 84 -20.50 -10.86 3.44
N GLY A 85 -20.43 -9.64 2.92
CA GLY A 85 -21.16 -8.51 3.49
C GLY A 85 -20.47 -7.83 4.67
N GLU A 86 -19.15 -8.00 4.82
CA GLU A 86 -18.39 -7.24 5.81
C GLU A 86 -18.56 -5.74 5.57
N ARG A 87 -18.92 -5.01 6.62
CA ARG A 87 -19.16 -3.57 6.54
C ARG A 87 -17.90 -2.80 6.88
N VAL A 88 -17.61 -1.80 6.05
CA VAL A 88 -16.52 -0.84 6.22
C VAL A 88 -17.12 0.52 6.51
N GLY A 89 -16.70 1.10 7.62
CA GLY A 89 -17.20 2.36 8.14
C GLY A 89 -18.52 2.27 8.93
N ASN A 90 -18.81 3.30 9.72
CA ASN A 90 -19.98 3.45 10.59
C ASN A 90 -20.17 2.30 11.62
N LEU A 91 -19.09 1.59 11.97
CA LEU A 91 -19.11 0.47 12.93
C LEU A 91 -19.22 0.96 14.38
N VAL A 92 -18.79 2.20 14.64
CA VAL A 92 -18.90 2.86 15.95
C VAL A 92 -19.86 4.05 15.78
N PRO A 93 -20.79 4.27 16.73
CA PRO A 93 -21.65 5.45 16.69
C PRO A 93 -20.82 6.73 16.55
N PRO A 94 -21.26 7.70 15.73
CA PRO A 94 -20.56 8.97 15.58
C PRO A 94 -20.30 9.59 16.95
N ARG A 95 -19.04 9.96 17.21
CA ARG A 95 -18.72 10.73 18.42
C ARG A 95 -19.21 12.16 18.20
N ALA A 96 -19.85 12.77 19.21
CA ALA A 96 -20.46 14.10 19.10
C ALA A 96 -19.51 15.21 18.62
N ASN A 97 -18.19 15.03 18.81
CA ASN A 97 -17.14 16.00 18.43
C ASN A 97 -16.25 15.51 17.28
N PHE A 98 -16.71 14.57 16.45
CA PHE A 98 -15.93 14.03 15.34
C PHE A 98 -16.74 14.04 14.03
N HIS A 99 -16.05 14.12 12.90
CA HIS A 99 -16.69 14.04 11.60
C HIS A 99 -17.41 12.69 11.41
N PRO A 100 -18.54 12.65 10.68
CA PRO A 100 -19.18 11.38 10.34
C PRO A 100 -18.23 10.52 9.51
N ASP A 101 -18.31 9.21 9.67
CA ASP A 101 -17.49 8.28 8.90
C ASP A 101 -17.81 8.41 7.40
N PRO A 102 -16.81 8.73 6.55
CA PRO A 102 -17.04 8.93 5.13
C PRO A 102 -17.31 7.62 4.38
N ASN A 103 -16.98 6.46 4.96
CA ASN A 103 -17.06 5.18 4.27
C ASN A 103 -18.41 4.49 4.52
N ARG A 104 -19.02 3.97 3.44
CA ARG A 104 -20.29 3.25 3.46
C ARG A 104 -20.21 2.01 2.58
N TYR A 105 -19.08 1.35 2.61
CA TYR A 105 -18.81 0.21 1.77
C TYR A 105 -19.23 -1.11 2.43
N THR A 106 -19.87 -1.99 1.66
CA THR A 106 -20.19 -3.36 2.08
C THR A 106 -19.54 -4.32 1.11
N ASN A 107 -18.67 -5.16 1.64
CA ASN A 107 -17.91 -6.09 0.84
C ASN A 107 -18.86 -7.11 0.18
N PRO A 108 -18.77 -7.34 -1.14
CA PRO A 108 -19.57 -8.34 -1.83
C PRO A 108 -19.39 -9.78 -1.33
N ASN A 109 -20.34 -10.63 -1.72
CA ASN A 109 -20.26 -12.07 -1.54
C ASN A 109 -19.25 -12.69 -2.52
N MET A 110 -18.03 -12.94 -2.06
CA MET A 110 -16.92 -13.37 -2.92
C MET A 110 -15.83 -14.15 -2.17
N PHE A 111 -14.88 -14.62 -2.97
CA PHE A 111 -13.54 -15.00 -2.57
C PHE A 111 -12.52 -14.11 -3.28
N ALA A 112 -11.48 -13.66 -2.59
CA ALA A 112 -10.37 -12.93 -3.21
C ALA A 112 -9.02 -13.34 -2.62
N GLY A 113 -7.95 -13.25 -3.40
CA GLY A 113 -6.63 -13.57 -2.89
C GLY A 113 -5.53 -13.50 -3.93
N SER A 114 -4.29 -13.67 -3.46
CA SER A 114 -3.10 -13.48 -4.28
C SER A 114 -2.13 -14.66 -4.20
N ILE A 115 -1.35 -14.81 -5.26
CA ILE A 115 -0.20 -15.71 -5.38
C ILE A 115 1.05 -14.83 -5.34
N PHE A 116 2.03 -15.20 -4.53
CA PHE A 116 3.21 -14.38 -4.20
C PHE A 116 4.51 -14.98 -4.73
N ASP A 117 5.60 -14.22 -4.59
CA ASP A 117 6.97 -14.62 -4.89
C ASP A 117 7.12 -15.25 -6.29
N LEU A 118 6.42 -14.68 -7.26
CA LEU A 118 6.48 -15.06 -8.67
C LEU A 118 7.63 -14.34 -9.39
N GLU A 119 8.07 -14.94 -10.49
CA GLU A 119 9.05 -14.33 -11.37
C GLU A 119 8.38 -13.22 -12.20
N PRO A 120 9.00 -12.04 -12.36
CA PRO A 120 8.55 -11.02 -13.30
C PRO A 120 8.49 -11.53 -14.75
N ASP A 121 7.67 -10.87 -15.57
CA ASP A 121 7.48 -11.19 -17.00
C ASP A 121 7.30 -12.68 -17.32
N THR A 122 6.56 -13.39 -16.47
CA THR A 122 6.39 -14.83 -16.59
C THR A 122 4.92 -15.17 -16.74
N ALA A 123 4.60 -15.98 -17.76
CA ALA A 123 3.25 -16.49 -17.95
C ALA A 123 3.00 -17.66 -16.99
N TYR A 124 1.89 -17.60 -16.27
CA TYR A 124 1.42 -18.61 -15.33
C TYR A 124 0.04 -19.13 -15.73
N GLN A 125 -0.21 -20.38 -15.39
CA GLN A 125 -1.55 -20.95 -15.34
C GLN A 125 -1.95 -21.07 -13.87
N VAL A 126 -3.12 -20.52 -13.53
CA VAL A 126 -3.69 -20.55 -12.18
C VAL A 126 -4.98 -21.35 -12.21
N ARG A 127 -5.07 -22.38 -11.38
CA ARG A 127 -6.23 -23.24 -11.22
C ARG A 127 -6.89 -22.96 -9.88
N LEU A 128 -8.18 -22.67 -9.92
CA LEU A 128 -8.99 -22.39 -8.75
C LEU A 128 -10.08 -23.47 -8.63
N ARG A 129 -10.23 -24.04 -7.45
CA ARG A 129 -11.23 -25.07 -7.15
C ARG A 129 -12.14 -24.63 -6.02
N LEU A 130 -13.37 -24.29 -6.36
CA LEU A 130 -14.45 -24.02 -5.42
C LEU A 130 -15.04 -25.34 -4.90
N THR A 131 -15.19 -25.44 -3.59
CA THR A 131 -15.78 -26.57 -2.88
C THR A 131 -16.74 -26.07 -1.83
N ASP A 132 -17.80 -26.82 -1.57
CA ASP A 132 -18.82 -26.53 -0.56
C ASP A 132 -19.43 -27.87 -0.09
N PRO A 133 -19.44 -28.16 1.23
CA PRO A 133 -20.12 -29.33 1.79
C PRO A 133 -21.61 -29.46 1.42
N ASP A 134 -22.30 -28.33 1.21
CA ASP A 134 -23.71 -28.25 0.82
C ASP A 134 -23.92 -28.36 -0.71
N GLY A 135 -22.82 -28.42 -1.47
CA GLY A 135 -22.79 -28.61 -2.92
C GLY A 135 -22.49 -27.34 -3.71
N VAL A 136 -21.90 -27.51 -4.90
CA VAL A 136 -21.51 -26.41 -5.79
C VAL A 136 -22.40 -26.37 -7.03
N ARG A 137 -22.99 -25.21 -7.34
CA ARG A 137 -23.70 -24.93 -8.59
C ARG A 137 -22.82 -24.14 -9.56
N GLY A 138 -22.84 -24.52 -10.83
CA GLY A 138 -21.98 -23.94 -11.87
C GLY A 138 -20.62 -24.62 -11.97
N THR A 139 -19.64 -23.97 -12.60
CA THR A 139 -18.31 -24.53 -12.84
C THR A 139 -17.44 -24.46 -11.58
N ALA A 140 -17.26 -25.59 -10.89
CA ALA A 140 -16.48 -25.68 -9.65
C ALA A 140 -14.97 -25.49 -9.83
N THR A 141 -14.40 -25.72 -11.02
CA THR A 141 -12.97 -25.55 -11.27
C THR A 141 -12.74 -24.68 -12.50
N ARG A 142 -11.96 -23.62 -12.34
CA ARG A 142 -11.57 -22.72 -13.43
C ARG A 142 -10.06 -22.63 -13.52
N THR A 143 -9.55 -22.46 -14.74
CA THR A 143 -8.14 -22.20 -14.98
C THR A 143 -8.02 -20.92 -15.81
N VAL A 144 -7.17 -20.01 -15.37
CA VAL A 144 -6.86 -18.76 -16.05
C VAL A 144 -5.38 -18.73 -16.42
N GLU A 145 -5.06 -18.05 -17.51
CA GLU A 145 -3.69 -17.74 -17.90
C GLU A 145 -3.45 -16.25 -17.67
N VAL A 146 -2.32 -15.92 -17.06
CA VAL A 146 -1.97 -14.56 -16.67
C VAL A 146 -0.45 -14.42 -16.67
N ARG A 147 0.04 -13.23 -16.99
CA ARG A 147 1.47 -12.91 -17.01
C ARG A 147 1.77 -11.87 -15.93
N THR A 148 2.76 -12.13 -15.09
CA THR A 148 3.31 -11.09 -14.18
C THR A 148 3.90 -9.95 -15.00
N ARG A 149 3.82 -8.72 -14.50
CA ARG A 149 4.28 -7.55 -15.27
C ARG A 149 5.82 -7.55 -15.37
N PRO A 150 6.42 -7.22 -16.53
CA PRO A 150 7.85 -6.90 -16.59
C PRO A 150 8.15 -5.65 -15.75
N GLU A 151 9.41 -5.50 -15.35
CA GLU A 151 9.89 -4.22 -14.86
C GLU A 151 9.84 -3.19 -16.01
N PRO A 152 9.29 -1.98 -15.81
CA PRO A 152 9.33 -0.93 -16.83
C PRO A 152 10.77 -0.53 -17.16
N MET A 153 11.09 -0.49 -18.46
CA MET A 153 12.42 -0.18 -18.97
C MET A 153 12.34 0.79 -20.16
N PRO A 154 13.38 1.62 -20.38
CA PRO A 154 13.53 2.37 -21.62
C PRO A 154 13.45 1.45 -22.85
N ALA A 155 12.73 1.89 -23.87
CA ALA A 155 12.63 1.16 -25.13
C ALA A 155 13.86 1.39 -26.01
N ALA A 156 14.21 0.39 -26.82
CA ALA A 156 15.22 0.54 -27.85
C ALA A 156 14.69 1.31 -29.06
N GLY A 157 15.57 2.09 -29.72
CA GLY A 157 15.30 2.73 -31.01
C GLY A 157 14.40 3.96 -30.98
N GLY A 158 14.19 4.60 -29.82
CA GLY A 158 13.65 5.96 -29.75
C GLY A 158 14.71 7.02 -30.05
N LYS A 159 14.29 8.26 -30.28
CA LYS A 159 15.22 9.38 -30.44
C LYS A 159 15.85 9.72 -29.09
N VAL A 160 17.10 10.16 -29.13
CA VAL A 160 17.82 10.64 -27.94
C VAL A 160 17.97 12.16 -28.07
N TYR A 161 17.58 12.88 -27.02
CA TYR A 161 17.75 14.32 -26.88
C TYR A 161 18.63 14.61 -25.66
N HIS A 162 19.56 15.54 -25.79
CA HIS A 162 20.50 15.87 -24.72
C HIS A 162 20.12 17.20 -24.06
N VAL A 163 19.88 17.16 -22.75
CA VAL A 163 19.40 18.28 -21.96
C VAL A 163 20.54 18.80 -21.09
N TYR A 164 20.92 20.07 -21.25
CA TYR A 164 22.03 20.69 -20.52
C TYR A 164 21.54 21.81 -19.59
N PRO A 165 22.21 22.05 -18.44
CA PRO A 165 21.96 23.22 -17.62
C PRO A 165 22.46 24.49 -18.31
N ILE A 166 22.06 25.65 -17.79
CA ILE A 166 22.39 26.97 -18.36
C ILE A 166 23.90 27.24 -18.38
N ASP A 167 24.60 26.78 -17.36
CA ASP A 167 26.02 27.02 -17.09
C ASP A 167 26.94 25.92 -17.67
N TRP A 168 26.41 25.01 -18.50
CA TRP A 168 27.22 23.98 -19.15
C TRP A 168 28.29 24.58 -20.07
N THR A 169 29.56 24.29 -19.78
CA THR A 169 30.71 24.73 -20.58
C THR A 169 31.39 23.60 -21.37
N GLY A 170 30.94 22.36 -21.18
CA GLY A 170 31.49 21.18 -21.85
C GLY A 170 31.05 21.05 -23.32
N PRO A 171 31.61 20.07 -24.06
CA PRO A 171 31.06 19.71 -25.37
C PRO A 171 29.60 19.26 -25.21
N LYS A 172 28.79 19.52 -26.25
CA LYS A 172 27.39 19.09 -26.31
C LYS A 172 27.22 18.05 -27.41
N GLU A 173 26.54 16.97 -27.07
CA GLU A 173 26.01 15.97 -27.99
C GLU A 173 24.69 16.45 -28.59
N GLU A 174 24.56 16.37 -29.92
CA GLU A 174 23.37 16.80 -30.65
C GLU A 174 22.36 15.65 -30.83
N PRO A 175 21.03 15.90 -30.77
CA PRO A 175 20.41 17.22 -30.62
C PRO A 175 20.44 17.73 -29.17
N ALA A 176 20.99 18.94 -28.98
CA ALA A 176 21.24 19.55 -27.68
C ALA A 176 20.23 20.67 -27.34
N PHE A 177 19.76 20.68 -26.10
CA PHE A 177 18.79 21.64 -25.59
C PHE A 177 19.24 22.22 -24.26
N THR A 178 18.83 23.45 -23.96
CA THR A 178 19.10 24.09 -22.67
C THR A 178 17.85 24.04 -21.82
N GLY A 179 17.79 23.07 -20.90
CA GLY A 179 16.62 22.79 -20.07
C GLY A 179 15.65 21.75 -20.64
N LEU A 180 14.89 21.13 -19.74
CA LEU A 180 14.00 20.01 -20.05
C LEU A 180 12.88 20.38 -21.02
N MET A 181 12.24 21.54 -20.82
CA MET A 181 11.08 21.94 -21.61
C MET A 181 11.43 22.16 -23.08
N ASP A 182 12.63 22.66 -23.35
CA ASP A 182 13.12 22.90 -24.71
C ASP A 182 13.37 21.60 -25.48
N ALA A 183 13.78 20.54 -24.79
CA ALA A 183 13.90 19.19 -25.37
C ALA A 183 12.55 18.47 -25.48
N TYR A 184 11.66 18.66 -24.49
CA TYR A 184 10.38 17.95 -24.43
C TYR A 184 9.38 18.48 -25.47
N TYR A 185 9.37 19.79 -25.70
CA TYR A 185 8.49 20.47 -26.63
C TYR A 185 9.25 20.94 -27.88
N GLU A 186 8.52 21.41 -28.91
CA GLU A 186 9.14 21.94 -30.13
C GLU A 186 9.85 23.29 -29.92
N GLY A 187 9.63 23.92 -28.77
CA GLY A 187 10.33 25.10 -28.28
C GLY A 187 9.94 25.36 -26.83
N SER A 188 10.48 26.41 -26.24
CA SER A 188 10.21 26.77 -24.85
C SER A 188 10.20 28.28 -24.64
N ALA A 189 9.38 28.75 -23.70
CA ALA A 189 9.31 30.16 -23.30
C ALA A 189 9.06 30.28 -21.80
N SER A 190 9.70 31.26 -21.14
CA SER A 190 9.51 31.59 -19.71
C SER A 190 8.61 32.82 -19.53
N SER A 191 7.64 32.97 -20.44
CA SER A 191 6.69 34.07 -20.56
C SER A 191 5.27 33.54 -20.74
N ASP A 192 4.32 34.40 -21.08
CA ASP A 192 2.92 34.04 -21.38
C ASP A 192 2.76 33.08 -22.59
N PHE A 193 3.83 32.84 -23.36
CA PHE A 193 3.87 31.89 -24.47
C PHE A 193 4.33 30.46 -24.07
N GLN A 194 4.57 30.18 -22.79
CA GLN A 194 5.11 28.90 -22.32
C GLN A 194 4.36 27.67 -22.85
N GLY A 195 3.03 27.75 -22.94
CA GLY A 195 2.17 26.63 -23.37
C GLY A 195 1.90 26.55 -24.88
N THR A 196 2.55 27.35 -25.73
CA THR A 196 2.20 27.39 -27.17
C THR A 196 2.85 26.28 -28.00
N TYR A 197 3.91 25.65 -27.50
CA TYR A 197 4.68 24.69 -28.28
C TYR A 197 4.08 23.28 -28.14
N PRO A 198 3.87 22.55 -29.25
CA PRO A 198 3.45 21.15 -29.19
C PRO A 198 4.59 20.26 -28.68
N ALA A 199 4.24 19.08 -28.16
CA ALA A 199 5.22 18.12 -27.68
C ALA A 199 6.08 17.59 -28.84
N ARG A 200 7.40 17.59 -28.67
CA ARG A 200 8.38 17.00 -29.60
C ARG A 200 8.49 15.51 -29.38
N VAL A 201 8.53 15.11 -28.11
CA VAL A 201 8.79 13.74 -27.68
C VAL A 201 7.70 12.79 -28.14
N GLN A 202 8.10 11.59 -28.53
CA GLN A 202 7.23 10.50 -28.97
C GLN A 202 7.44 9.27 -28.08
N PRO A 203 6.49 8.30 -28.05
CA PRO A 203 6.67 7.05 -27.32
C PRO A 203 8.01 6.34 -27.62
N GLY A 204 8.81 6.14 -26.58
CA GLY A 204 10.12 5.50 -26.62
C GLY A 204 11.31 6.46 -26.72
N ASP A 205 11.07 7.77 -26.90
CA ASP A 205 12.15 8.77 -26.90
C ASP A 205 12.79 8.91 -25.51
N VAL A 206 14.07 9.27 -25.51
CA VAL A 206 14.92 9.40 -24.32
C VAL A 206 15.50 10.81 -24.24
N LEU A 207 15.31 11.47 -23.11
CA LEU A 207 15.93 12.75 -22.75
C LEU A 207 17.05 12.43 -21.76
N MET A 208 18.29 12.55 -22.23
CA MET A 208 19.50 12.39 -21.44
C MET A 208 19.81 13.71 -20.76
N VAL A 209 19.63 13.78 -19.45
CA VAL A 209 19.85 14.99 -18.65
C VAL A 209 21.28 14.98 -18.13
N HIS A 210 22.07 15.96 -18.55
CA HIS A 210 23.48 16.06 -18.18
C HIS A 210 23.67 16.70 -16.81
N ALA A 211 24.81 16.42 -16.20
CA ALA A 211 25.15 16.91 -14.86
C ALA A 211 24.98 18.43 -14.71
N GLY A 212 24.42 18.85 -13.56
CA GLY A 212 24.26 20.25 -13.18
C GLY A 212 22.93 20.55 -12.52
N VAL A 213 22.71 21.85 -12.25
CA VAL A 213 21.53 22.35 -11.55
C VAL A 213 20.56 23.00 -12.53
N TYR A 214 19.34 22.49 -12.54
CA TYR A 214 18.20 22.98 -13.30
C TYR A 214 17.26 23.71 -12.35
N GLU A 215 17.40 25.03 -12.31
CA GLU A 215 16.57 25.94 -11.53
C GLU A 215 16.03 27.02 -12.46
N SER A 216 14.72 27.23 -12.47
CA SER A 216 14.04 28.27 -13.24
C SER A 216 13.70 29.45 -12.32
N ASP A 217 13.85 30.68 -12.80
CA ASP A 217 13.33 31.84 -12.08
C ASP A 217 11.81 31.92 -12.30
N ARG A 218 11.06 31.55 -11.27
CA ARG A 218 9.59 31.51 -11.29
C ARG A 218 8.93 32.83 -10.89
N VAL A 219 9.68 33.85 -10.46
CA VAL A 219 9.07 35.08 -9.90
C VAL A 219 9.24 36.31 -10.79
N ASN A 220 10.08 36.23 -11.82
CA ASN A 220 10.28 37.29 -12.79
C ASN A 220 9.78 36.90 -14.19
N TYR A 221 9.29 37.87 -14.95
CA TYR A 221 8.88 37.68 -16.34
C TYR A 221 10.11 37.60 -17.26
N LEU A 222 10.33 36.45 -17.92
CA LEU A 222 11.54 36.19 -18.71
C LEU A 222 11.20 35.94 -20.19
N ASN A 223 11.44 36.94 -21.04
CA ASN A 223 11.16 36.89 -22.48
C ASN A 223 12.45 36.81 -23.33
N GLY A 224 13.40 35.98 -22.92
CA GLY A 224 14.68 35.80 -23.60
C GLY A 224 15.21 34.38 -23.43
N LEU A 225 16.27 34.05 -24.18
CA LEU A 225 16.91 32.73 -24.10
C LEU A 225 17.66 32.55 -22.77
N PRO A 226 17.71 31.32 -22.23
CA PRO A 226 18.47 31.00 -21.03
C PRO A 226 19.96 31.31 -21.22
N LYS A 227 20.57 31.96 -20.23
CA LYS A 227 22.01 32.28 -20.16
C LYS A 227 22.41 32.50 -18.70
N PRO A 228 23.70 32.42 -18.34
CA PRO A 228 24.14 32.68 -16.97
C PRO A 228 23.55 33.99 -16.41
N GLY A 229 22.92 33.91 -15.23
CA GLY A 229 22.21 35.02 -14.60
C GLY A 229 20.79 35.28 -15.11
N TYR A 230 20.29 34.49 -16.07
CA TYR A 230 18.95 34.59 -16.65
C TYR A 230 18.33 33.19 -16.74
N LYS A 231 17.69 32.76 -15.65
CA LYS A 231 17.22 31.37 -15.42
C LYS A 231 15.88 31.06 -16.14
N ALA A 232 15.84 31.28 -17.46
CA ALA A 232 14.65 31.06 -18.30
C ALA A 232 14.51 29.60 -18.76
N LEU A 233 14.21 28.67 -17.84
CA LEU A 233 14.05 27.23 -18.14
C LEU A 233 12.59 26.79 -18.39
N SER A 234 11.69 27.76 -18.59
CA SER A 234 10.34 27.57 -19.14
C SER A 234 9.35 26.80 -18.26
N THR A 235 9.52 26.90 -16.94
CA THR A 235 8.44 26.66 -15.97
C THR A 235 7.48 27.86 -15.93
N LEU A 236 6.22 27.65 -15.55
CA LEU A 236 5.31 28.76 -15.24
C LEU A 236 5.74 29.50 -13.95
N PHE A 237 5.08 30.62 -13.61
CA PHE A 237 5.38 31.43 -12.42
C PHE A 237 5.15 30.68 -11.08
N ASP A 238 4.46 29.55 -11.13
CA ASP A 238 4.31 28.64 -9.99
C ASP A 238 5.52 27.69 -9.82
N GLY A 239 6.44 27.65 -10.80
CA GLY A 239 7.61 26.79 -10.84
C GLY A 239 7.36 25.39 -11.42
N THR A 240 6.17 25.11 -11.96
CA THR A 240 5.78 23.77 -12.39
C THR A 240 6.29 23.44 -13.81
N TYR A 241 6.87 22.25 -13.97
CA TYR A 241 7.04 21.55 -15.24
C TYR A 241 5.74 20.81 -15.59
N TYR A 242 5.02 21.31 -16.61
CA TYR A 242 3.83 20.64 -17.14
C TYR A 242 4.23 19.70 -18.27
N LEU A 243 4.13 18.40 -18.04
CA LEU A 243 4.40 17.38 -19.05
C LEU A 243 3.08 16.72 -19.44
N THR A 244 2.81 16.66 -20.75
CA THR A 244 1.50 16.21 -21.27
C THR A 244 1.57 15.13 -22.34
N ALA A 245 2.78 14.80 -22.84
CA ALA A 245 2.93 13.73 -23.81
C ALA A 245 2.88 12.36 -23.12
N SER A 246 2.27 11.39 -23.81
CA SER A 246 2.14 10.02 -23.32
C SER A 246 3.04 9.07 -24.10
N GLY A 247 3.76 8.21 -23.38
CA GLY A 247 4.36 7.00 -23.94
C GLY A 247 3.37 5.83 -23.97
N THR A 248 3.91 4.62 -24.10
CA THR A 248 3.18 3.36 -23.88
C THR A 248 3.92 2.47 -22.88
N ALA A 249 3.31 1.37 -22.43
CA ALA A 249 3.96 0.43 -21.51
C ALA A 249 5.28 -0.12 -22.07
N GLU A 250 5.33 -0.39 -23.37
CA GLU A 250 6.51 -0.93 -24.08
C GLU A 250 7.45 0.17 -24.56
N ARG A 251 6.97 1.41 -24.68
CA ARG A 251 7.70 2.56 -25.20
C ARG A 251 7.44 3.80 -24.34
N PRO A 252 7.91 3.82 -23.09
CA PRO A 252 7.76 5.00 -22.24
C PRO A 252 8.56 6.18 -22.80
N ILE A 253 8.16 7.41 -22.43
CA ILE A 253 9.01 8.59 -22.63
C ILE A 253 9.96 8.67 -21.44
N VAL A 254 11.25 8.63 -21.70
CA VAL A 254 12.29 8.46 -20.67
C VAL A 254 13.01 9.78 -20.44
N ILE A 255 13.10 10.22 -19.18
CA ILE A 255 13.90 11.35 -18.74
C ILE A 255 14.89 10.79 -17.70
N LYS A 256 16.17 10.68 -18.06
CA LYS A 256 17.15 10.07 -17.16
C LYS A 256 18.48 10.80 -17.16
N ALA A 257 19.21 10.66 -16.06
CA ALA A 257 20.57 11.19 -15.99
C ALA A 257 21.48 10.57 -17.05
N ALA A 258 22.36 11.39 -17.61
CA ALA A 258 23.30 11.01 -18.67
C ALA A 258 24.47 10.15 -18.15
N GLY A 259 24.70 10.16 -16.84
CA GLY A 259 25.76 9.38 -16.19
C GLY A 259 27.11 10.09 -16.12
N ASP A 260 27.14 11.39 -16.39
CA ASP A 260 28.34 12.25 -16.37
C ASP A 260 28.47 13.13 -15.11
N GLY A 261 27.60 12.90 -14.12
CA GLY A 261 27.60 13.59 -12.83
C GLY A 261 26.20 13.67 -12.23
N GLU A 262 26.05 14.44 -11.15
CA GLU A 262 24.76 14.63 -10.50
C GLU A 262 23.85 15.56 -11.29
N VAL A 263 22.60 15.15 -11.48
CA VAL A 263 21.53 15.95 -12.08
C VAL A 263 20.59 16.43 -10.98
N ILE A 264 20.46 17.74 -10.81
CA ILE A 264 19.61 18.33 -9.77
C ILE A 264 18.54 19.21 -10.42
N PHE A 265 17.28 18.84 -10.24
CA PHE A 265 16.15 19.74 -10.45
C PHE A 265 15.82 20.45 -9.13
N ASP A 266 15.98 21.77 -9.11
CA ASP A 266 15.73 22.62 -7.94
C ASP A 266 14.44 23.40 -8.11
N GLY A 267 13.44 23.11 -7.28
CA GLY A 267 12.11 23.70 -7.40
C GLY A 267 12.01 25.15 -6.96
N ALA A 268 13.03 25.72 -6.30
CA ALA A 268 13.01 27.11 -5.81
C ALA A 268 11.72 27.49 -5.04
N GLY A 269 11.16 26.55 -4.28
CA GLY A 269 9.91 26.70 -3.53
C GLY A 269 8.64 26.53 -4.35
N ALA A 270 8.68 25.83 -5.49
CA ALA A 270 7.50 25.48 -6.28
C ALA A 270 6.45 24.74 -5.43
N GLN A 271 5.17 25.07 -5.63
CA GLN A 271 4.08 24.38 -4.93
C GLN A 271 3.92 22.94 -5.46
N THR A 272 3.95 22.79 -6.77
CA THR A 272 3.99 21.51 -7.48
C THR A 272 5.16 21.60 -8.45
N PHE A 273 6.07 20.63 -8.45
CA PHE A 273 7.26 20.76 -9.29
C PHE A 273 7.06 20.14 -10.67
N PHE A 274 6.49 18.94 -10.73
CA PHE A 274 6.12 18.26 -11.96
C PHE A 274 4.65 17.89 -11.93
N ASN A 275 3.89 18.36 -12.92
CA ASN A 275 2.53 17.92 -13.16
C ASN A 275 2.51 16.98 -14.36
N LEU A 276 2.09 15.74 -14.12
CA LEU A 276 1.97 14.69 -15.12
C LEU A 276 0.55 14.12 -15.22
N MET A 277 -0.47 14.82 -14.74
CA MET A 277 -1.84 14.28 -14.68
C MET A 277 -2.44 13.89 -16.05
N ALA A 278 -1.80 14.27 -17.16
CA ALA A 278 -2.18 13.87 -18.53
C ALA A 278 -1.10 13.01 -19.25
N ALA A 279 0.02 12.72 -18.59
CA ALA A 279 1.23 12.16 -19.19
C ALA A 279 1.42 10.69 -18.78
N ASN A 280 0.81 9.78 -19.54
CA ASN A 280 0.95 8.34 -19.30
C ASN A 280 2.35 7.84 -19.68
N TYR A 281 2.85 6.85 -18.95
CA TYR A 281 4.10 6.15 -19.25
C TYR A 281 5.32 7.07 -19.40
N ASN A 282 5.46 8.02 -18.47
CA ASN A 282 6.67 8.81 -18.32
C ASN A 282 7.58 8.16 -17.27
N TYR A 283 8.88 8.11 -17.57
CA TYR A 283 9.89 7.38 -16.82
C TYR A 283 10.99 8.34 -16.38
N PHE A 284 11.31 8.36 -15.08
CA PHE A 284 12.36 9.17 -14.48
C PHE A 284 13.42 8.27 -13.83
N GLU A 285 14.70 8.54 -14.08
CA GLU A 285 15.78 7.76 -13.47
C GLU A 285 17.06 8.56 -13.19
N GLY A 286 17.65 8.36 -12.00
CA GLY A 286 18.98 8.89 -11.69
C GLY A 286 19.01 10.38 -11.35
N ILE A 287 17.90 10.96 -10.92
CA ILE A 287 17.75 12.42 -10.78
C ILE A 287 17.52 12.81 -9.32
N THR A 288 18.16 13.89 -8.88
CA THR A 288 17.87 14.56 -7.60
C THR A 288 16.81 15.64 -7.80
N PHE A 289 15.73 15.61 -7.01
CA PHE A 289 14.70 16.63 -6.95
C PHE A 289 14.67 17.25 -5.55
N ARG A 290 14.68 18.58 -5.46
CA ARG A 290 14.65 19.26 -4.16
C ARG A 290 13.92 20.58 -4.15
N ASN A 291 13.68 21.10 -2.94
CA ASN A 291 13.16 22.45 -2.70
C ASN A 291 11.78 22.71 -3.33
N ALA A 292 10.84 21.77 -3.20
CA ALA A 292 9.45 21.93 -3.64
C ALA A 292 8.47 21.52 -2.53
N ASN A 293 7.21 21.95 -2.61
CA ASN A 293 6.19 21.45 -1.69
C ASN A 293 5.66 20.07 -2.12
N LEU A 294 5.43 19.84 -3.42
CA LEU A 294 5.13 18.54 -4.00
C LEU A 294 6.03 18.32 -5.22
N VAL A 295 6.70 17.17 -5.33
CA VAL A 295 7.53 16.88 -6.52
C VAL A 295 6.67 16.39 -7.68
N PHE A 296 5.99 15.25 -7.54
CA PHE A 296 5.21 14.65 -8.63
C PHE A 296 3.71 14.64 -8.33
N LEU A 297 2.95 15.41 -9.12
CA LEU A 297 1.49 15.32 -9.15
C LEU A 297 1.05 14.45 -10.34
N LEU A 298 0.57 13.25 -10.04
CA LEU A 298 0.20 12.24 -11.02
C LEU A 298 -1.31 12.09 -11.20
N GLY A 299 -2.10 12.50 -10.20
CA GLY A 299 -3.56 12.46 -10.29
C GLY A 299 -4.25 13.15 -9.13
N LEU A 300 -5.46 13.64 -9.40
CA LEU A 300 -6.36 14.21 -8.41
C LEU A 300 -7.74 13.59 -8.56
N LYS A 301 -8.34 13.26 -7.41
CA LYS A 301 -9.68 12.70 -7.31
C LYS A 301 -10.68 13.53 -8.12
N ASN A 302 -11.50 12.85 -8.93
CA ASN A 302 -12.56 13.43 -9.76
C ASN A 302 -12.11 14.48 -10.79
N ILE A 303 -10.80 14.64 -11.05
CA ILE A 303 -10.28 15.58 -12.05
C ILE A 303 -9.65 14.81 -13.21
N ALA A 304 -8.43 14.28 -13.01
CA ALA A 304 -7.66 13.56 -14.00
C ALA A 304 -6.48 12.86 -13.32
N GLY A 305 -5.83 11.95 -14.04
CA GLY A 305 -4.59 11.33 -13.59
C GLY A 305 -3.94 10.49 -14.70
N ALA A 306 -2.77 9.94 -14.37
CA ALA A 306 -1.93 9.21 -15.30
C ALA A 306 -1.83 7.72 -14.96
N SER A 307 -1.34 6.93 -15.90
CA SER A 307 -0.97 5.53 -15.73
C SER A 307 0.46 5.28 -16.18
N GLY A 308 1.14 4.31 -15.59
CA GLY A 308 2.47 3.86 -16.01
C GLY A 308 3.63 4.77 -15.63
N PHE A 309 3.45 5.70 -14.68
CA PHE A 309 4.55 6.50 -14.15
C PHE A 309 5.64 5.61 -13.56
N THR A 310 6.91 5.91 -13.89
CA THR A 310 8.07 5.22 -13.35
C THR A 310 9.05 6.21 -12.74
N LEU A 311 9.54 5.91 -11.53
CA LEU A 311 10.59 6.65 -10.84
C LEU A 311 11.60 5.67 -10.27
N LYS A 312 12.86 5.76 -10.71
CA LYS A 312 13.93 4.84 -10.32
C LYS A 312 15.21 5.54 -9.93
N HIS A 313 15.98 4.96 -9.01
CA HIS A 313 17.35 5.41 -8.68
C HIS A 313 17.48 6.92 -8.46
N SER A 314 16.43 7.55 -7.95
CA SER A 314 16.32 9.01 -7.82
C SER A 314 16.32 9.41 -6.35
N ARG A 315 16.66 10.68 -6.09
CA ARG A 315 16.68 11.25 -4.76
C ARG A 315 15.68 12.40 -4.66
N LEU A 316 14.86 12.39 -3.63
CA LEU A 316 13.91 13.45 -3.34
C LEU A 316 14.18 13.96 -1.93
N GLU A 317 14.53 15.24 -1.79
CA GLU A 317 14.95 15.81 -0.51
C GLU A 317 14.47 17.25 -0.30
N ASN A 318 14.36 17.66 0.97
CA ASN A 318 13.86 18.99 1.35
C ASN A 318 12.51 19.33 0.69
N ILE A 319 11.58 18.37 0.73
CA ILE A 319 10.27 18.44 0.06
C ILE A 319 9.12 18.19 1.03
N GLY A 320 7.95 18.75 0.74
CA GLY A 320 6.75 18.57 1.58
C GLY A 320 6.03 17.25 1.32
N ARG A 321 6.00 16.84 0.05
CA ARG A 321 5.39 15.61 -0.47
C ARG A 321 6.17 15.11 -1.68
N GLY A 322 6.45 13.81 -1.75
CA GLY A 322 7.22 13.22 -2.86
C GLY A 322 6.35 12.97 -4.08
N VAL A 323 5.52 11.94 -4.02
CA VAL A 323 4.61 11.53 -5.11
C VAL A 323 3.17 11.57 -4.61
N GLN A 324 2.28 12.19 -5.38
CA GLN A 324 0.85 12.24 -5.09
C GLN A 324 0.01 11.77 -6.28
N ASP A 325 -0.90 10.85 -6.01
CA ASP A 325 -1.98 10.43 -6.87
C ASP A 325 -3.23 10.08 -6.07
N ASP A 326 -4.33 10.77 -6.38
CA ASP A 326 -5.64 10.51 -5.79
C ASP A 326 -6.68 10.10 -6.85
N TRP A 327 -6.26 9.72 -8.07
CA TRP A 327 -7.17 9.41 -9.16
C TRP A 327 -7.49 7.92 -9.27
N SER A 328 -8.76 7.55 -9.20
CA SER A 328 -9.24 6.16 -9.29
C SER A 328 -8.86 5.42 -10.57
N GLY A 329 -8.54 6.16 -11.64
CA GLY A 329 -8.12 5.58 -12.93
C GLY A 329 -6.65 5.29 -13.07
N SER A 330 -5.83 5.66 -12.08
CA SER A 330 -4.38 5.48 -12.13
C SER A 330 -4.03 4.00 -12.09
N LYS A 331 -3.04 3.61 -12.89
CA LYS A 331 -2.62 2.21 -13.01
C LYS A 331 -1.12 2.08 -13.16
N ASN A 332 -0.60 0.95 -12.68
CA ASN A 332 0.73 0.43 -13.05
C ASN A 332 1.90 1.37 -12.76
N PHE A 333 1.86 2.14 -11.67
CA PHE A 333 3.05 2.89 -11.25
C PHE A 333 4.15 1.96 -10.78
N TYR A 334 5.39 2.34 -11.03
CA TYR A 334 6.59 1.66 -10.58
C TYR A 334 7.55 2.66 -9.94
N ILE A 335 7.60 2.68 -8.61
CA ILE A 335 8.44 3.59 -7.83
C ILE A 335 9.44 2.74 -7.05
N ALA A 336 10.66 2.62 -7.57
CA ALA A 336 11.61 1.69 -6.99
C ALA A 336 13.03 2.20 -6.87
N ASP A 337 13.74 1.72 -5.86
CA ASP A 337 15.16 2.01 -5.67
C ASP A 337 15.47 3.51 -5.52
N ASN A 338 14.58 4.28 -4.88
CA ASN A 338 14.75 5.71 -4.65
C ASN A 338 15.08 6.04 -3.19
N VAL A 339 15.55 7.26 -2.97
CA VAL A 339 15.79 7.83 -1.63
C VAL A 339 14.86 9.02 -1.41
N PHE A 340 14.01 8.97 -0.39
CA PHE A 340 13.09 10.04 0.01
C PHE A 340 13.45 10.55 1.41
N ILE A 341 13.94 11.79 1.49
CA ILE A 341 14.34 12.44 2.75
C ILE A 341 13.43 13.63 3.02
N GLY A 342 12.59 13.50 4.05
CA GLY A 342 11.71 14.58 4.50
C GLY A 342 12.46 15.62 5.35
N ARG A 343 11.74 16.66 5.77
CA ARG A 343 12.26 17.83 6.48
C ARG A 343 12.29 17.66 7.99
N HIS A 344 11.75 16.56 8.53
CA HIS A 344 11.70 16.35 9.96
C HIS A 344 13.10 16.17 10.56
N ASP A 345 13.20 16.44 11.86
CA ASP A 345 14.46 16.37 12.61
C ASP A 345 15.07 14.96 12.49
N GLN A 346 16.32 14.89 12.01
CA GLN A 346 17.00 13.63 11.77
C GLN A 346 17.60 13.01 13.04
N GLN A 347 17.68 13.80 14.12
CA GLN A 347 18.35 13.40 15.36
C GLN A 347 17.38 12.82 16.40
N LYS A 348 16.07 12.95 16.19
CA LYS A 348 15.05 12.54 17.15
C LYS A 348 13.71 12.25 16.49
N MET A 349 12.89 11.45 17.17
CA MET A 349 11.47 11.32 16.86
C MET A 349 10.67 12.51 17.44
N MET A 350 9.55 12.87 16.80
CA MET A 350 8.59 13.85 17.32
C MET A 350 7.15 13.51 16.94
N GLY A 351 6.30 13.25 17.94
CA GLY A 351 4.89 12.93 17.76
C GLY A 351 4.01 14.12 17.44
N TRP A 352 2.88 13.83 16.79
CA TRP A 352 1.75 14.74 16.66
C TRP A 352 0.65 14.48 17.69
N ARG A 353 0.69 13.34 18.40
CA ARG A 353 -0.26 12.97 19.44
C ARG A 353 0.34 12.09 20.53
N GLY A 354 -0.31 12.07 21.69
CA GLY A 354 0.00 11.18 22.81
C GLY A 354 0.60 11.93 24.00
N ALA A 355 0.21 11.54 25.22
CA ALA A 355 0.54 12.25 26.45
C ALA A 355 2.05 12.31 26.77
N GLU A 356 2.84 11.40 26.19
CA GLU A 356 4.31 11.43 26.29
C GLU A 356 4.91 12.52 25.39
N TRP A 357 4.30 12.77 24.23
CA TRP A 357 4.75 13.75 23.23
C TRP A 357 4.31 15.18 23.54
N GLU A 358 3.10 15.37 24.07
CA GLU A 358 2.52 16.68 24.42
C GLU A 358 3.40 17.54 25.35
N LYS A 359 4.34 16.91 26.04
CA LYS A 359 5.25 17.56 27.00
C LYS A 359 6.58 18.00 26.38
N LEU A 360 6.85 17.64 25.14
CA LEU A 360 8.15 17.84 24.49
C LEU A 360 8.14 19.11 23.62
N PRO A 361 9.26 19.86 23.57
CA PRO A 361 9.37 21.03 22.71
C PRO A 361 9.35 20.60 21.24
N GLY A 362 8.47 21.24 20.46
CA GLY A 362 8.25 20.91 19.05
C GLY A 362 7.01 20.06 18.79
N PHE A 363 6.22 19.74 19.83
CA PHE A 363 4.89 19.15 19.67
C PHE A 363 3.83 20.20 19.27
N PRO A 364 2.87 19.85 18.40
CA PRO A 364 2.91 18.67 17.52
C PRO A 364 3.97 18.86 16.42
N GLU A 365 4.49 17.77 15.88
CA GLU A 365 5.31 17.84 14.66
C GLU A 365 4.58 18.59 13.53
N LYS A 366 5.36 19.16 12.61
CA LYS A 366 4.83 19.94 11.48
C LYS A 366 4.62 19.04 10.27
N LEU A 367 3.44 19.10 9.67
CA LEU A 367 3.12 18.35 8.44
C LEU A 367 3.49 19.09 7.15
N GLY A 368 3.58 20.42 7.20
CA GLY A 368 3.89 21.24 6.03
C GLY A 368 4.66 22.51 6.36
N GLY A 369 4.86 23.33 5.34
CA GLY A 369 5.72 24.52 5.44
C GLY A 369 7.22 24.17 5.43
N PRO A 370 8.08 25.08 5.88
CA PRO A 370 9.53 24.95 5.73
C PRO A 370 10.15 23.83 6.57
N ASP A 371 9.43 23.31 7.57
CA ASP A 371 9.93 22.31 8.51
C ASP A 371 9.12 20.99 8.46
N GLY A 372 8.11 20.92 7.57
CA GLY A 372 7.15 19.83 7.55
C GLY A 372 7.17 19.04 6.24
N SER A 373 6.95 17.73 6.40
CA SER A 373 6.86 16.75 5.32
C SER A 373 5.73 15.78 5.64
N GLU A 374 4.69 15.78 4.81
CA GLU A 374 3.42 15.08 5.07
C GLU A 374 3.53 13.60 4.71
N TYR A 375 3.90 13.27 3.47
CA TYR A 375 4.09 11.89 3.04
C TYR A 375 5.13 11.77 1.92
N ALA A 376 5.88 10.67 1.89
CA ALA A 376 6.82 10.44 0.81
C ALA A 376 6.09 10.01 -0.48
N ILE A 377 5.16 9.05 -0.38
CA ILE A 377 4.45 8.49 -1.52
C ILE A 377 2.98 8.27 -1.14
N LYS A 378 2.04 8.81 -1.92
CA LYS A 378 0.60 8.54 -1.79
C LYS A 378 0.00 8.27 -3.16
N LEU A 379 -0.68 7.13 -3.31
CA LEU A 379 -1.18 6.67 -4.61
C LEU A 379 -2.51 5.94 -4.53
N TYR A 380 -3.27 5.94 -5.62
CA TYR A 380 -4.58 5.30 -5.69
C TYR A 380 -4.80 4.60 -7.04
N GLY A 381 -5.72 3.64 -7.11
CA GLY A 381 -5.95 2.87 -8.33
C GLY A 381 -5.28 1.49 -8.30
N GLN A 382 -4.80 0.99 -9.45
CA GLN A 382 -4.57 -0.45 -9.63
C GLN A 382 -3.15 -0.85 -10.04
N GLY A 383 -2.65 -1.96 -9.49
CA GLY A 383 -1.43 -2.59 -10.00
C GLY A 383 -0.14 -1.83 -9.67
N HIS A 384 -0.14 -0.91 -8.71
CA HIS A 384 1.05 -0.13 -8.37
C HIS A 384 2.09 -1.00 -7.64
N VAL A 385 3.36 -0.64 -7.81
CA VAL A 385 4.50 -1.28 -7.15
C VAL A 385 5.39 -0.19 -6.57
N VAL A 386 5.58 -0.21 -5.26
CA VAL A 386 6.55 0.63 -4.53
C VAL A 386 7.55 -0.28 -3.85
N ALA A 387 8.77 -0.32 -4.38
CA ALA A 387 9.72 -1.35 -4.01
C ALA A 387 11.13 -0.83 -3.72
N HIS A 388 11.78 -1.37 -2.69
CA HIS A 388 13.20 -1.09 -2.43
C HIS A 388 13.53 0.40 -2.31
N ASN A 389 12.62 1.23 -1.77
CA ASN A 389 12.93 2.64 -1.50
C ASN A 389 13.49 2.80 -0.08
N TYR A 390 14.34 3.81 0.12
CA TYR A 390 14.70 4.31 1.44
C TYR A 390 13.85 5.55 1.73
N VAL A 391 13.07 5.54 2.81
CA VAL A 391 12.15 6.61 3.19
C VAL A 391 12.43 7.04 4.62
N ALA A 392 12.79 8.31 4.83
CA ALA A 392 13.16 8.79 6.16
C ALA A 392 12.71 10.22 6.46
N HIS A 393 12.32 10.46 7.72
CA HIS A 393 12.00 11.79 8.27
C HIS A 393 10.72 12.43 7.73
N TRP A 394 9.63 11.66 7.74
CA TRP A 394 8.31 12.06 7.25
C TRP A 394 7.27 11.87 8.33
N HIS A 395 6.11 12.54 8.20
CA HIS A 395 4.95 12.14 8.99
C HIS A 395 4.50 10.73 8.56
N ASP A 396 4.06 10.56 7.32
CA ASP A 396 3.76 9.26 6.73
C ASP A 396 4.80 8.83 5.68
N GLY A 397 5.01 7.52 5.58
CA GLY A 397 5.91 6.94 4.59
C GLY A 397 5.24 6.73 3.24
N ILE A 398 4.62 5.55 3.08
CA ILE A 398 4.06 5.06 1.82
C ILE A 398 2.59 4.72 2.01
N ASP A 399 1.72 5.41 1.27
CA ASP A 399 0.28 5.39 1.51
C ASP A 399 -0.49 5.00 0.26
N ILE A 400 -1.61 4.34 0.49
CA ILE A 400 -2.75 4.40 -0.42
C ILE A 400 -3.56 5.65 -0.07
N ALA A 401 -4.00 6.42 -1.07
CA ALA A 401 -4.85 7.57 -0.81
C ALA A 401 -6.20 7.10 -0.23
N THR A 402 -6.63 7.68 0.89
CA THR A 402 -7.96 7.40 1.45
C THR A 402 -9.04 8.10 0.63
N TYR A 403 -9.40 7.49 -0.50
CA TYR A 403 -10.35 8.02 -1.48
C TYR A 403 -11.80 7.97 -0.99
N GLY A 404 -12.15 7.08 -0.06
CA GLY A 404 -13.52 6.73 0.30
C GLY A 404 -14.07 5.61 -0.59
N ASP A 405 -15.40 5.50 -0.70
CA ASP A 405 -16.02 4.42 -1.48
C ASP A 405 -15.56 4.44 -2.96
N PRO A 406 -15.34 3.27 -3.60
CA PRO A 406 -14.96 3.19 -5.01
C PRO A 406 -15.99 3.84 -5.93
N ASP A 407 -15.54 4.35 -7.08
CA ASP A 407 -16.45 4.91 -8.07
C ASP A 407 -17.50 3.87 -8.50
N ALA A 408 -18.77 4.28 -8.54
CA ALA A 408 -19.87 3.39 -8.91
C ALA A 408 -20.33 3.58 -10.37
N ASP A 409 -20.88 2.52 -10.96
CA ASP A 409 -21.58 2.52 -12.24
C ASP A 409 -23.02 3.02 -12.11
N ALA A 410 -23.78 3.02 -13.21
CA ALA A 410 -25.17 3.50 -13.21
C ALA A 410 -26.12 2.66 -12.35
N ASN A 411 -25.72 1.44 -11.95
CA ASN A 411 -26.48 0.54 -11.09
C ASN A 411 -26.02 0.60 -9.63
N GLY A 412 -25.05 1.46 -9.30
CA GLY A 412 -24.48 1.56 -7.95
C GLY A 412 -23.47 0.45 -7.62
N LEU A 413 -22.99 -0.30 -8.62
CA LEU A 413 -21.93 -1.30 -8.44
C LEU A 413 -20.56 -0.66 -8.67
N GLU A 414 -19.53 -1.23 -8.05
CA GLU A 414 -18.16 -0.77 -8.22
C GLU A 414 -17.73 -0.79 -9.70
N LYS A 415 -17.20 0.32 -10.19
CA LYS A 415 -16.50 0.36 -11.48
C LYS A 415 -15.19 -0.41 -11.32
N ARG A 416 -15.16 -1.60 -11.91
CA ARG A 416 -14.04 -2.54 -11.81
C ARG A 416 -12.68 -1.96 -12.15
N ASP A 417 -12.61 -1.02 -13.10
CA ASP A 417 -11.37 -0.35 -13.50
C ASP A 417 -10.96 0.81 -12.59
N ARG A 418 -11.70 1.04 -11.49
CA ARG A 418 -11.60 2.17 -10.54
C ARG A 418 -11.54 1.75 -9.06
N VAL A 419 -11.41 0.45 -8.80
CA VAL A 419 -11.26 -0.09 -7.43
C VAL A 419 -9.77 -0.18 -7.08
N PRO A 420 -9.32 0.26 -5.90
CA PRO A 420 -7.90 0.27 -5.56
C PRO A 420 -7.40 -1.13 -5.16
N VAL A 421 -6.93 -1.92 -6.15
CA VAL A 421 -6.60 -3.35 -5.98
C VAL A 421 -5.20 -3.68 -6.49
N SER A 422 -4.64 -4.80 -6.00
CA SER A 422 -3.37 -5.35 -6.49
C SER A 422 -2.19 -4.38 -6.38
N ILE A 423 -2.01 -3.76 -5.21
CA ILE A 423 -0.90 -2.84 -4.94
C ILE A 423 0.15 -3.55 -4.09
N ASP A 424 1.41 -3.43 -4.49
CA ASP A 424 2.57 -4.05 -3.83
C ASP A 424 3.47 -3.02 -3.19
N PHE A 425 3.73 -3.20 -1.89
CA PHE A 425 4.75 -2.46 -1.14
C PHE A 425 5.77 -3.48 -0.60
N TYR A 426 6.99 -3.50 -1.16
CA TYR A 426 7.99 -4.47 -0.70
C TYR A 426 9.44 -4.04 -0.71
N GLY A 427 10.24 -4.63 0.18
CA GLY A 427 11.68 -4.37 0.23
C GLY A 427 12.04 -2.95 0.67
N ASN A 428 11.08 -2.12 1.10
CA ASN A 428 11.35 -0.74 1.49
C ASN A 428 12.04 -0.69 2.87
N ASP A 429 12.92 0.29 3.07
CA ASP A 429 13.60 0.57 4.33
C ASP A 429 13.15 1.95 4.83
N ILE A 430 12.37 1.96 5.91
CA ILE A 430 11.61 3.14 6.36
C ILE A 430 12.07 3.49 7.78
N TYR A 431 12.37 4.77 8.00
CA TYR A 431 13.08 5.22 9.20
C TYR A 431 12.59 6.57 9.74
N ASN A 432 12.29 6.64 11.04
CA ASN A 432 11.91 7.89 11.74
C ASN A 432 10.66 8.54 11.12
N MET A 433 9.52 7.87 11.27
CA MET A 433 8.21 8.33 10.83
C MET A 433 7.44 8.98 11.98
N GLY A 434 6.66 10.02 11.67
CA GLY A 434 5.77 10.80 12.54
C GLY A 434 4.43 10.12 12.87
N ASP A 435 3.93 9.30 11.95
CA ASP A 435 2.74 8.46 12.07
C ASP A 435 3.07 7.08 11.51
N ASN A 436 2.64 6.75 10.28
CA ASN A 436 2.71 5.39 9.74
C ASN A 436 3.92 5.19 8.79
N CYS A 437 4.52 4.00 8.84
CA CYS A 437 5.51 3.61 7.83
C CYS A 437 4.82 3.26 6.50
N ILE A 438 3.75 2.47 6.56
CA ILE A 438 2.95 2.10 5.40
C ILE A 438 1.47 2.12 5.76
N GLU A 439 0.68 2.89 5.02
CA GLU A 439 -0.78 2.87 5.09
C GLU A 439 -1.36 2.09 3.89
N ALA A 440 -2.00 0.95 4.14
CA ALA A 440 -2.86 0.28 3.17
C ALA A 440 -4.27 0.91 3.11
N ASP A 441 -4.41 2.11 3.68
CA ASP A 441 -5.67 2.75 4.03
C ASP A 441 -6.38 3.23 2.77
N GLY A 442 -7.67 2.93 2.65
CA GLY A 442 -8.44 3.16 1.42
C GLY A 442 -8.20 2.12 0.32
N GLY A 443 -7.27 1.17 0.49
CA GLY A 443 -7.12 0.03 -0.40
C GLY A 443 -8.31 -0.93 -0.32
N ALA A 444 -8.50 -1.77 -1.33
CA ALA A 444 -9.53 -2.80 -1.38
C ALA A 444 -8.91 -4.21 -1.21
N HIS A 445 -9.22 -5.15 -2.09
CA HIS A 445 -8.66 -6.50 -2.07
C HIS A 445 -7.32 -6.61 -2.80
N ASN A 446 -6.54 -7.63 -2.41
CA ASN A 446 -5.22 -7.91 -2.96
C ASN A 446 -4.20 -6.78 -2.72
N ILE A 447 -4.28 -6.09 -1.59
CA ILE A 447 -3.22 -5.17 -1.13
C ILE A 447 -2.13 -5.99 -0.42
N ARG A 448 -0.86 -5.79 -0.78
CA ARG A 448 0.23 -6.70 -0.42
C ARG A 448 1.44 -5.92 0.09
N VAL A 449 1.68 -6.00 1.40
CA VAL A 449 2.73 -5.29 2.12
C VAL A 449 3.71 -6.32 2.67
N PHE A 450 4.89 -6.46 2.07
CA PHE A 450 5.79 -7.54 2.41
C PHE A 450 7.28 -7.24 2.33
N ASP A 451 8.08 -7.94 3.14
CA ASP A 451 9.53 -7.76 3.17
C ASP A 451 9.96 -6.29 3.36
N ASN A 452 9.19 -5.48 4.09
CA ASN A 452 9.58 -4.11 4.46
C ASN A 452 10.25 -4.09 5.84
N ARG A 453 11.12 -3.11 6.06
CA ARG A 453 11.71 -2.81 7.37
C ARG A 453 11.32 -1.40 7.79
N CYS A 454 10.73 -1.28 8.99
CA CYS A 454 10.33 -0.03 9.59
C CYS A 454 11.01 0.11 10.96
N PHE A 455 11.78 1.18 11.14
CA PHE A 455 12.43 1.53 12.40
C PHE A 455 12.02 2.93 12.84
N ASN A 456 11.67 3.07 14.12
CA ASN A 456 11.32 4.35 14.73
C ASN A 456 10.06 4.94 14.08
N SER A 457 8.89 4.53 14.55
CA SER A 457 7.60 5.07 14.12
C SER A 457 6.75 5.40 15.33
N ILE A 458 6.05 6.53 15.30
CA ILE A 458 5.37 7.02 16.50
C ILE A 458 4.06 6.27 16.74
N SER A 459 3.46 5.82 15.65
CA SER A 459 2.12 5.23 15.62
C SER A 459 2.17 3.79 15.15
N GLY A 460 1.01 3.24 14.78
CA GLY A 460 0.89 1.88 14.27
C GLY A 460 1.56 1.72 12.92
N ALA A 461 2.88 1.50 12.90
CA ALA A 461 3.74 1.47 11.72
C ALA A 461 3.09 0.94 10.43
N LEU A 462 2.30 -0.13 10.51
CA LEU A 462 1.51 -0.65 9.41
C LEU A 462 0.01 -0.40 9.66
N SER A 463 -0.67 0.28 8.73
CA SER A 463 -2.10 0.63 8.84
C SER A 463 -2.96 -0.07 7.79
N ALA A 464 -4.22 -0.32 8.16
CA ALA A 464 -5.30 -0.74 7.25
C ALA A 464 -6.62 0.00 7.57
N THR A 465 -6.58 1.28 7.94
CA THR A 465 -7.71 2.04 8.52
C THR A 465 -8.21 3.19 7.63
N PRO A 466 -9.23 3.02 6.77
CA PRO A 466 -10.05 1.82 6.53
C PRO A 466 -9.44 0.91 5.46
N LEU A 467 -9.98 -0.31 5.31
CA LEU A 467 -9.74 -1.14 4.13
C LEU A 467 -11.08 -1.59 3.55
N LEU A 468 -11.27 -1.36 2.25
CA LEU A 468 -12.49 -1.63 1.49
C LEU A 468 -12.63 -3.14 1.17
N GLY A 469 -12.73 -3.94 2.22
CA GLY A 469 -13.10 -5.36 2.13
C GLY A 469 -11.95 -6.37 2.20
N GLY A 470 -10.77 -6.02 1.68
CA GLY A 470 -9.63 -6.94 1.65
C GLY A 470 -9.83 -8.20 0.79
N PRO A 471 -8.84 -9.09 0.72
CA PRO A 471 -7.76 -9.20 1.69
C PRO A 471 -6.65 -8.17 1.53
N VAL A 472 -6.12 -7.71 2.66
CA VAL A 472 -4.80 -7.10 2.79
C VAL A 472 -3.85 -8.10 3.43
N TYR A 473 -2.62 -8.18 2.91
CA TYR A 473 -1.57 -9.06 3.39
C TYR A 473 -0.42 -8.23 3.95
N PHE A 474 -0.12 -8.41 5.22
CA PHE A 474 1.12 -7.97 5.85
C PHE A 474 1.96 -9.21 6.11
N PHE A 475 3.05 -9.40 5.37
CA PHE A 475 3.90 -10.57 5.61
C PHE A 475 5.39 -10.33 5.53
N ARG A 476 6.15 -11.04 6.36
CA ARG A 476 7.62 -10.96 6.39
C ARG A 476 8.20 -9.55 6.62
N ASN A 477 7.39 -8.64 7.18
CA ASN A 477 7.84 -7.31 7.56
C ASN A 477 8.57 -7.35 8.92
N LEU A 478 9.51 -6.43 9.09
CA LEU A 478 10.16 -6.14 10.36
C LEU A 478 9.74 -4.74 10.83
N VAL A 479 9.15 -4.65 12.02
CA VAL A 479 8.80 -3.37 12.67
C VAL A 479 9.50 -3.30 14.02
N TYR A 480 10.25 -2.22 14.25
CA TYR A 480 10.99 -1.99 15.50
C TYR A 480 10.87 -0.55 16.00
N ASN A 481 10.77 -0.41 17.32
CA ASN A 481 10.65 0.87 18.04
C ASN A 481 9.41 1.67 17.62
N THR A 482 8.22 1.12 17.89
CA THR A 482 6.99 1.90 17.87
C THR A 482 6.62 2.43 19.25
N THR A 483 6.05 3.64 19.32
CA THR A 483 5.83 4.31 20.61
C THR A 483 4.38 4.36 21.11
N THR A 484 3.46 5.00 20.39
CA THR A 484 2.17 5.44 20.94
C THR A 484 1.03 4.46 20.64
N GLU A 485 0.97 3.89 19.44
CA GLU A 485 -0.18 3.07 19.00
C GLU A 485 0.18 1.60 18.70
N GLY A 486 1.40 1.17 19.06
CA GLY A 486 1.86 -0.19 18.81
C GLY A 486 2.36 -0.38 17.38
N VAL A 487 2.39 -1.61 16.87
CA VAL A 487 2.94 -1.92 15.54
C VAL A 487 1.91 -1.88 14.41
N MET A 488 0.63 -2.01 14.74
CA MET A 488 -0.47 -2.10 13.78
C MET A 488 -1.56 -1.06 14.11
N LYS A 489 -2.06 -0.37 13.09
CA LYS A 489 -3.24 0.51 13.15
C LYS A 489 -4.35 -0.10 12.30
N VAL A 490 -5.21 -0.90 12.92
CA VAL A 490 -6.30 -1.59 12.21
C VAL A 490 -7.64 -1.20 12.82
N GLY A 491 -8.48 -0.57 11.99
CA GLY A 491 -9.85 -0.19 12.26
C GLY A 491 -10.64 -0.19 10.96
N THR A 492 -11.94 -0.53 10.99
CA THR A 492 -12.81 -0.48 9.79
C THR A 492 -12.22 -1.21 8.56
N ALA A 493 -11.61 -2.37 8.78
CA ALA A 493 -10.90 -3.15 7.78
C ALA A 493 -11.38 -4.59 7.81
N ALA A 494 -11.71 -5.22 6.68
CA ALA A 494 -12.04 -6.65 6.63
C ALA A 494 -10.92 -7.44 5.97
N ASN A 495 -10.82 -8.73 6.31
CA ASN A 495 -9.85 -9.66 5.75
C ASN A 495 -8.41 -9.17 5.91
N VAL A 496 -8.01 -8.90 7.16
CA VAL A 496 -6.62 -8.49 7.48
C VAL A 496 -5.78 -9.73 7.79
N LEU A 497 -4.78 -10.00 6.97
CA LEU A 497 -3.88 -11.15 7.13
C LEU A 497 -2.50 -10.65 7.56
N VAL A 498 -2.06 -11.08 8.73
CA VAL A 498 -0.77 -10.77 9.34
C VAL A 498 0.01 -12.09 9.44
N LEU A 499 0.97 -12.30 8.55
CA LEU A 499 1.60 -13.60 8.34
C LEU A 499 3.13 -13.49 8.42
N GLN A 500 3.80 -14.32 9.22
CA GLN A 500 5.26 -14.44 9.16
C GLN A 500 6.02 -13.12 9.42
N ASN A 501 5.52 -12.19 10.23
CA ASN A 501 6.19 -10.92 10.53
C ASN A 501 7.03 -10.98 11.80
N THR A 502 8.00 -10.07 11.96
CA THR A 502 8.67 -9.80 13.24
C THR A 502 8.30 -8.40 13.71
N PHE A 503 7.61 -8.31 14.84
CA PHE A 503 7.12 -7.08 15.44
C PHE A 503 7.71 -6.88 16.83
N VAL A 504 8.30 -5.72 17.07
CA VAL A 504 8.77 -5.30 18.39
C VAL A 504 7.91 -4.15 18.88
N GLY A 505 6.85 -4.51 19.59
CA GLY A 505 5.81 -3.62 20.10
C GLY A 505 4.47 -4.32 20.27
N GLU A 506 3.55 -3.65 20.95
CA GLU A 506 2.19 -4.17 21.16
C GLU A 506 1.39 -4.19 19.86
N VAL A 507 0.57 -5.23 19.67
CA VAL A 507 -0.32 -5.37 18.53
C VAL A 507 -1.75 -5.17 19.01
N ARG A 508 -2.45 -4.23 18.39
CA ARG A 508 -3.88 -4.03 18.58
C ARG A 508 -4.56 -3.97 17.23
N MET A 509 -5.59 -4.80 17.05
CA MET A 509 -6.34 -4.83 15.80
C MET A 509 -7.84 -4.91 16.05
N ASP A 510 -8.60 -4.11 15.30
CA ASP A 510 -10.05 -4.02 15.37
C ASP A 510 -10.65 -4.17 13.97
N ALA A 511 -11.00 -5.40 13.62
CA ALA A 511 -11.43 -5.77 12.28
C ALA A 511 -12.42 -6.94 12.32
N PRO A 512 -13.41 -7.01 11.43
CA PRO A 512 -14.46 -8.04 11.43
C PRO A 512 -13.94 -9.45 11.36
N ASN A 513 -12.83 -9.67 10.67
CA ASN A 513 -12.14 -10.94 10.60
C ASN A 513 -10.64 -10.71 10.31
N GLN A 514 -9.80 -11.59 10.85
CA GLN A 514 -8.35 -11.43 10.86
C GLN A 514 -7.66 -12.80 10.85
N THR A 515 -6.50 -12.92 10.19
CA THR A 515 -5.65 -14.12 10.22
C THR A 515 -4.27 -13.76 10.72
N VAL A 516 -3.80 -14.41 11.80
CA VAL A 516 -2.52 -14.11 12.46
C VAL A 516 -1.70 -15.39 12.59
N ILE A 517 -0.76 -15.62 11.67
CA ILE A 517 -0.02 -16.89 11.61
C ILE A 517 1.50 -16.66 11.50
N ASN A 518 2.31 -17.45 12.23
CA ASN A 518 3.77 -17.42 12.18
C ASN A 518 4.44 -16.08 12.54
N ASN A 519 3.76 -15.19 13.25
CA ASN A 519 4.36 -13.92 13.64
C ASN A 519 5.19 -14.07 14.91
N LEU A 520 6.34 -13.40 14.95
CA LEU A 520 7.10 -13.13 16.16
C LEU A 520 6.69 -11.76 16.69
N VAL A 521 6.11 -11.70 17.90
CA VAL A 521 5.71 -10.44 18.54
C VAL A 521 6.39 -10.29 19.90
N LEU A 522 7.22 -9.26 20.02
CA LEU A 522 8.07 -9.00 21.18
C LEU A 522 7.58 -7.75 21.92
N GLY A 523 7.11 -7.94 23.15
CA GLY A 523 6.57 -6.83 23.96
C GLY A 523 7.63 -5.83 24.42
N VAL A 524 7.21 -4.58 24.57
CA VAL A 524 8.06 -3.44 24.98
C VAL A 524 7.49 -2.70 26.18
N ASN A 525 6.17 -2.53 26.25
CA ASN A 525 5.51 -1.89 27.37
C ASN A 525 5.19 -2.89 28.48
N ARG A 526 6.03 -2.89 29.54
CA ARG A 526 5.96 -3.84 30.67
C ARG A 526 4.56 -4.07 31.25
N LYS A 527 3.66 -3.09 31.18
CA LYS A 527 2.33 -3.12 31.80
C LYS A 527 1.17 -3.32 30.83
N ALA A 528 1.41 -3.23 29.52
CA ALA A 528 0.36 -3.36 28.52
C ALA A 528 0.20 -4.82 28.08
N PRO A 529 -1.03 -5.29 27.81
CA PRO A 529 -1.25 -6.55 27.09
C PRO A 529 -0.54 -6.50 25.73
N LEU A 530 0.11 -7.59 25.36
CA LEU A 530 0.91 -7.65 24.13
C LEU A 530 0.02 -7.69 22.89
N MET A 531 -0.98 -8.58 22.92
CA MET A 531 -1.84 -8.88 21.79
C MET A 531 -3.27 -8.56 22.15
N ARG A 532 -3.92 -7.74 21.33
CA ARG A 532 -5.31 -7.32 21.52
C ARG A 532 -6.07 -7.44 20.22
N ILE A 533 -6.84 -8.51 20.08
CA ILE A 533 -7.63 -8.77 18.88
C ILE A 533 -9.10 -8.54 19.23
N ASN A 534 -9.70 -7.56 18.56
CA ASN A 534 -11.13 -7.35 18.55
C ASN A 534 -11.69 -7.72 17.18
N SER A 535 -12.63 -8.66 17.15
CA SER A 535 -13.23 -9.16 15.92
C SER A 535 -14.74 -9.23 16.02
N TYR A 536 -15.44 -8.80 14.98
CA TYR A 536 -16.91 -8.84 14.90
C TYR A 536 -17.44 -10.19 14.40
N SER A 537 -16.55 -11.16 14.20
CA SER A 537 -16.86 -12.54 13.86
C SER A 537 -15.98 -13.55 14.61
N ASN A 538 -16.43 -14.80 14.66
CA ASN A 538 -15.65 -15.94 15.12
C ASN A 538 -14.89 -16.65 13.96
N TYR A 539 -14.76 -15.99 12.80
CA TYR A 539 -13.99 -16.50 11.65
C TYR A 539 -12.50 -16.13 11.69
N SER A 540 -12.09 -15.31 12.67
CA SER A 540 -10.68 -14.98 12.87
C SER A 540 -9.86 -16.18 13.33
N VAL A 541 -8.61 -16.25 12.89
CA VAL A 541 -7.68 -17.34 13.20
C VAL A 541 -6.37 -16.77 13.72
N ALA A 542 -5.85 -17.33 14.81
CA ALA A 542 -4.48 -17.14 15.22
C ALA A 542 -3.82 -18.47 15.56
N GLU A 543 -2.63 -18.75 15.03
CA GLU A 543 -1.90 -20.01 15.29
C GLU A 543 -0.40 -19.90 14.93
N HIS A 544 0.42 -20.76 15.54
CA HIS A 544 1.87 -20.86 15.28
C HIS A 544 2.63 -19.53 15.43
N ASN A 545 2.19 -18.64 16.32
CA ASN A 545 2.89 -17.39 16.61
C ASN A 545 3.89 -17.57 17.76
N ALA A 546 4.89 -16.70 17.85
CA ALA A 546 5.83 -16.66 18.96
C ALA A 546 5.73 -15.33 19.71
N TYR A 547 5.67 -15.40 21.03
CA TYR A 547 5.42 -14.22 21.87
C TYR A 547 6.45 -14.05 22.97
N ARG A 548 6.94 -12.82 23.13
CA ARG A 548 7.54 -12.36 24.38
C ARG A 548 6.54 -11.46 25.09
N PHE A 549 5.81 -12.03 26.05
CA PHE A 549 4.80 -11.29 26.83
C PHE A 549 5.40 -10.29 27.81
N ASN A 550 4.64 -9.25 28.11
CA ASN A 550 5.04 -8.19 29.04
C ASN A 550 4.87 -8.65 30.50
N PRO A 551 5.92 -8.58 31.34
CA PRO A 551 5.96 -9.28 32.63
C PRO A 551 5.06 -8.68 33.73
N GLU A 552 4.64 -7.41 33.60
CA GLU A 552 3.77 -6.73 34.58
C GLU A 552 2.36 -6.50 34.05
N ALA A 553 2.03 -7.01 32.86
CA ALA A 553 0.70 -6.86 32.31
C ALA A 553 -0.28 -7.71 33.14
N PRO A 554 -1.46 -7.16 33.52
CA PRO A 554 -2.45 -7.91 34.30
C PRO A 554 -2.98 -9.15 33.56
N HIS A 555 -2.90 -9.12 32.24
CA HIS A 555 -3.15 -10.20 31.29
C HIS A 555 -2.28 -9.97 30.05
N ALA A 556 -1.94 -11.04 29.35
CA ALA A 556 -1.02 -11.02 28.22
C ALA A 556 -1.75 -10.83 26.88
N TYR A 557 -2.96 -11.38 26.77
CA TYR A 557 -3.67 -11.57 25.51
C TYR A 557 -5.16 -11.23 25.65
N GLU A 558 -5.73 -10.52 24.66
CA GLU A 558 -7.17 -10.27 24.53
C GLU A 558 -7.70 -10.88 23.22
N TRP A 559 -8.81 -11.63 23.31
CA TRP A 559 -9.54 -12.18 22.15
C TRP A 559 -11.03 -11.85 22.27
N ASP A 560 -11.37 -10.66 21.82
CA ASP A 560 -12.72 -10.13 21.90
C ASP A 560 -13.49 -10.51 20.64
N THR A 561 -14.54 -11.31 20.77
CA THR A 561 -15.41 -11.75 19.67
C THR A 561 -16.86 -11.79 20.13
N PRO A 562 -17.85 -11.99 19.24
CA PRO A 562 -19.20 -12.37 19.67
C PRO A 562 -19.19 -13.64 20.55
N ALA A 563 -20.33 -13.97 21.13
CA ALA A 563 -20.53 -15.30 21.74
C ALA A 563 -20.12 -16.39 20.73
N LEU A 564 -19.47 -17.46 21.18
CA LEU A 564 -18.80 -18.42 20.29
C LEU A 564 -19.77 -19.20 19.38
N ASP A 565 -21.05 -19.25 19.72
CA ASP A 565 -22.14 -19.80 18.91
C ASP A 565 -22.64 -18.84 17.81
N ILE A 566 -22.22 -17.57 17.85
CA ILE A 566 -22.57 -16.55 16.86
C ILE A 566 -21.43 -16.40 15.86
N GLY A 567 -21.70 -16.65 14.58
CA GLY A 567 -20.69 -16.51 13.52
C GLY A 567 -20.20 -15.07 13.35
N MET A 568 -21.10 -14.09 13.24
CA MET A 568 -20.79 -12.67 13.05
C MET A 568 -21.90 -11.78 13.65
N ASP A 569 -21.53 -10.71 14.34
CA ASP A 569 -22.47 -9.73 14.93
C ASP A 569 -21.88 -8.32 14.93
N TRP A 570 -22.61 -7.40 14.29
CA TRP A 570 -22.25 -5.98 14.17
C TRP A 570 -23.00 -5.08 15.15
N THR A 571 -23.96 -5.64 15.88
CA THR A 571 -24.97 -4.87 16.63
C THR A 571 -24.72 -4.90 18.14
N LYS A 572 -23.98 -5.90 18.62
CA LYS A 572 -23.62 -6.05 20.03
C LYS A 572 -22.14 -5.74 20.26
N PRO A 573 -21.79 -5.19 21.44
CA PRO A 573 -20.41 -5.20 21.89
C PRO A 573 -19.85 -6.63 21.90
N THR A 574 -18.59 -6.78 21.50
CA THR A 574 -17.86 -8.05 21.62
C THR A 574 -17.73 -8.48 23.09
N GLU A 575 -17.80 -9.79 23.34
CA GLU A 575 -17.48 -10.34 24.65
C GLU A 575 -15.99 -10.14 24.93
N LYS A 576 -15.67 -9.47 26.03
CA LYS A 576 -14.29 -9.16 26.40
C LYS A 576 -13.63 -10.36 27.07
N ARG A 577 -12.58 -10.92 26.47
CA ARG A 577 -11.88 -12.09 27.01
C ARG A 577 -10.40 -11.80 27.16
N LYS A 578 -9.91 -12.00 28.38
CA LYS A 578 -8.55 -11.65 28.81
C LYS A 578 -7.87 -12.89 29.35
N PHE A 579 -6.66 -13.15 28.89
CA PHE A 579 -5.91 -14.37 29.21
C PHE A 579 -4.49 -14.03 29.66
N LYS A 580 -3.98 -14.76 30.64
CA LYS A 580 -2.62 -14.63 31.15
C LYS A 580 -1.61 -15.47 30.38
N SER A 581 -2.06 -16.53 29.71
CA SER A 581 -1.17 -17.46 28.99
C SER A 581 -1.81 -18.00 27.71
N LEU A 582 -0.97 -18.53 26.81
CA LEU A 582 -1.42 -19.22 25.60
C LEU A 582 -2.28 -20.46 25.91
N ALA A 583 -1.98 -21.16 27.00
CA ALA A 583 -2.78 -22.32 27.43
C ALA A 583 -4.22 -21.93 27.78
N GLU A 584 -4.41 -20.76 28.42
CA GLU A 584 -5.74 -20.23 28.71
C GLU A 584 -6.49 -19.82 27.43
N VAL A 585 -5.80 -19.21 26.46
CA VAL A 585 -6.38 -18.87 25.15
C VAL A 585 -6.86 -20.13 24.43
N GLN A 586 -6.00 -21.15 24.34
CA GLN A 586 -6.31 -22.42 23.69
C GLN A 586 -7.50 -23.12 24.36
N ALA A 587 -7.51 -23.18 25.70
CA ALA A 587 -8.58 -23.86 26.44
C ALA A 587 -9.94 -23.14 26.30
N ALA A 588 -9.94 -21.81 26.24
CA ALA A 588 -11.17 -21.02 26.22
C ALA A 588 -11.77 -20.84 24.81
N VAL A 589 -10.92 -20.63 23.80
CA VAL A 589 -11.38 -20.26 22.43
C VAL A 589 -10.75 -21.07 21.31
N GLY A 590 -9.86 -22.03 21.61
CA GLY A 590 -9.25 -22.92 20.62
C GLY A 590 -8.24 -22.26 19.67
N GLN A 591 -7.89 -21.00 19.91
CA GLN A 591 -6.91 -20.23 19.13
C GLN A 591 -5.49 -20.44 19.68
N GLU A 592 -4.50 -19.94 18.94
CA GLU A 592 -3.07 -20.00 19.27
C GLU A 592 -2.50 -21.42 19.34
N ARG A 593 -3.08 -22.36 18.58
CA ARG A 593 -2.51 -23.71 18.43
C ARG A 593 -1.12 -23.63 17.80
N GLY A 594 -0.16 -24.35 18.36
CA GLY A 594 1.23 -24.35 17.86
C GLY A 594 2.01 -23.08 18.20
N SER A 595 1.40 -22.10 18.87
CA SER A 595 2.10 -20.90 19.30
C SER A 595 2.97 -21.15 20.52
N ILE A 596 4.08 -20.43 20.62
CA ILE A 596 5.12 -20.62 21.63
C ILE A 596 5.47 -19.32 22.35
N GLN A 597 6.09 -19.43 23.52
CA GLN A 597 6.67 -18.30 24.23
C GLN A 597 8.18 -18.27 24.00
N VAL A 598 8.72 -17.08 23.76
CA VAL A 598 10.14 -16.80 23.48
C VAL A 598 10.60 -15.52 24.18
N ASP A 599 11.88 -15.19 24.09
CA ASP A 599 12.47 -13.95 24.57
C ASP A 599 13.50 -13.38 23.56
N TYR A 600 14.01 -12.18 23.82
CA TYR A 600 15.02 -11.53 22.97
C TYR A 600 16.31 -12.35 22.83
N GLN A 601 16.65 -13.21 23.79
CA GLN A 601 17.80 -14.10 23.74
C GLN A 601 17.67 -15.22 22.70
N ASP A 602 16.46 -15.48 22.21
CA ASP A 602 16.19 -16.46 21.15
C ASP A 602 16.53 -15.89 19.74
N LEU A 603 17.06 -14.66 19.68
CA LEU A 603 17.48 -13.95 18.48
C LEU A 603 18.99 -13.65 18.52
N VAL A 604 19.61 -13.50 17.35
CA VAL A 604 21.07 -13.30 17.21
C VAL A 604 21.54 -12.03 17.93
N ARG A 605 20.87 -10.89 17.70
CA ARG A 605 21.22 -9.60 18.30
C ARG A 605 20.01 -8.68 18.36
N ALA A 606 19.13 -8.92 19.32
CA ALA A 606 17.95 -8.08 19.54
C ALA A 606 17.81 -7.65 21.01
N SER A 607 17.21 -6.49 21.23
CA SER A 607 16.87 -6.00 22.57
C SER A 607 15.59 -5.19 22.51
N SER A 608 14.91 -5.03 23.66
CA SER A 608 13.79 -4.11 23.76
C SER A 608 14.26 -2.65 23.62
N PRO A 609 13.51 -1.77 22.93
CA PRO A 609 13.78 -0.35 22.94
C PRO A 609 13.56 0.24 24.35
N VAL A 610 14.41 1.18 24.73
CA VAL A 610 14.30 2.03 25.92
C VAL A 610 13.10 2.95 25.76
N ARG A 611 12.10 2.80 26.63
CA ARG A 611 10.81 3.51 26.56
C ARG A 611 10.82 4.86 27.27
N GLU A 612 11.75 5.06 28.20
CA GLU A 612 11.89 6.28 28.98
C GLU A 612 12.32 7.48 28.11
N ASP A 613 12.96 7.21 26.98
CA ASP A 613 13.34 8.19 25.97
C ASP A 613 12.61 7.89 24.66
N VAL A 614 11.38 8.40 24.55
CA VAL A 614 10.53 8.20 23.36
C VAL A 614 11.09 8.89 22.11
N GLN A 615 12.01 9.84 22.26
CA GLN A 615 12.64 10.54 21.13
C GLN A 615 13.80 9.77 20.53
N ARG A 616 14.26 8.70 21.19
CA ARG A 616 15.45 7.94 20.80
C ARG A 616 15.26 7.24 19.46
N LEU A 617 16.26 7.44 18.61
CA LEU A 617 16.39 6.71 17.35
C LEU A 617 17.28 5.47 17.53
N TYR A 618 16.86 4.37 16.89
CA TYR A 618 17.62 3.13 16.81
C TYR A 618 18.01 2.85 15.38
N LYS A 619 19.25 2.40 15.17
CA LYS A 619 19.79 2.13 13.85
C LYS A 619 19.61 0.67 13.48
N PRO A 620 19.08 0.34 12.29
CA PRO A 620 18.88 -1.05 11.90
C PRO A 620 20.14 -1.93 11.93
N GLU A 621 21.32 -1.37 11.63
CA GLU A 621 22.61 -2.08 11.65
C GLU A 621 23.06 -2.58 13.03
N ASP A 622 22.50 -2.04 14.11
CA ASP A 622 22.80 -2.47 15.48
C ASP A 622 22.06 -3.77 15.85
N TYR A 623 21.12 -4.22 15.03
CA TYR A 623 20.21 -5.33 15.33
C TYR A 623 20.32 -6.49 14.33
N ASP A 624 19.97 -7.68 14.78
CA ASP A 624 19.76 -8.88 13.98
C ASP A 624 18.62 -9.70 14.64
N PHE A 625 17.48 -9.77 13.95
CA PHE A 625 16.27 -10.46 14.41
C PHE A 625 16.14 -11.87 13.81
N SER A 626 17.22 -12.42 13.26
CA SER A 626 17.26 -13.82 12.87
C SER A 626 17.23 -14.72 14.11
N PRO A 627 16.60 -15.91 14.04
CA PRO A 627 16.67 -16.87 15.14
C PRO A 627 18.12 -17.21 15.53
N ALA A 628 18.41 -17.22 16.83
CA ALA A 628 19.71 -17.65 17.34
C ALA A 628 19.88 -19.18 17.17
N PRO A 629 21.13 -19.69 17.15
CA PRO A 629 21.36 -21.14 17.15
C PRO A 629 20.67 -21.83 18.34
N GLY A 630 19.84 -22.83 18.04
CA GLY A 630 19.07 -23.56 19.06
C GLY A 630 17.79 -22.87 19.55
N SER A 631 17.43 -21.73 18.93
CA SER A 631 16.18 -21.01 19.21
C SER A 631 14.96 -21.88 18.98
N ALA A 632 13.94 -21.72 19.84
CA ALA A 632 12.65 -22.37 19.69
C ALA A 632 11.83 -21.85 18.48
N LEU A 633 12.27 -20.76 17.85
CA LEU A 633 11.68 -20.24 16.62
C LEU A 633 11.95 -21.14 15.40
N ILE A 634 13.01 -21.95 15.46
CA ILE A 634 13.47 -22.77 14.34
C ILE A 634 12.52 -23.94 14.10
N ASP A 635 12.12 -24.17 12.85
CA ASP A 635 11.21 -25.26 12.45
C ASP A 635 9.84 -25.24 13.17
N ALA A 636 9.41 -24.11 13.71
CA ALA A 636 8.21 -24.00 14.56
C ALA A 636 6.98 -23.43 13.81
N GLY A 637 7.17 -22.89 12.63
CA GLY A 637 6.16 -22.23 11.81
C GLY A 637 5.33 -23.20 10.98
N LYS A 638 4.14 -22.73 10.60
CA LYS A 638 3.25 -23.40 9.66
C LYS A 638 3.68 -23.16 8.21
N LEU A 639 3.61 -24.17 7.36
CA LEU A 639 3.77 -23.97 5.92
C LEU A 639 2.64 -23.09 5.36
N LEU A 640 3.01 -21.97 4.75
CA LEU A 640 2.17 -21.02 4.06
C LEU A 640 2.64 -20.96 2.60
N PRO A 641 1.99 -21.74 1.69
CA PRO A 641 2.42 -21.83 0.30
C PRO A 641 2.61 -20.45 -0.33
N THR A 642 3.69 -20.25 -1.10
CA THR A 642 4.15 -18.99 -1.71
C THR A 642 4.59 -17.89 -0.75
N ILE A 643 4.47 -18.04 0.58
CA ILE A 643 4.96 -17.08 1.57
C ILE A 643 6.24 -17.57 2.24
N ASN A 644 6.36 -18.86 2.52
CA ASN A 644 7.54 -19.38 3.20
C ASN A 644 8.04 -20.68 2.56
N ASP A 645 7.81 -20.89 1.27
CA ASP A 645 8.25 -22.09 0.53
C ASP A 645 9.78 -22.30 0.56
N GLY A 646 10.56 -21.23 0.77
CA GLY A 646 12.02 -21.25 0.81
C GLY A 646 12.64 -21.54 2.18
N TYR A 647 11.86 -22.07 3.14
CA TYR A 647 12.36 -22.43 4.47
C TYR A 647 13.50 -23.46 4.42
N GLN A 648 14.30 -23.47 5.47
CA GLN A 648 15.37 -24.42 5.70
C GLN A 648 14.92 -25.43 6.76
N GLY A 649 15.45 -26.65 6.73
CA GLY A 649 15.10 -27.65 7.74
C GLY A 649 13.78 -28.39 7.46
N LYS A 650 12.99 -28.58 8.51
CA LYS A 650 11.77 -29.42 8.53
C LYS A 650 10.48 -28.61 8.37
N ALA A 651 10.48 -27.35 8.78
CA ALA A 651 9.35 -26.44 8.66
C ALA A 651 9.86 -24.99 8.64
N PRO A 652 9.05 -24.01 8.22
CA PRO A 652 9.41 -22.60 8.34
C PRO A 652 9.73 -22.21 9.77
N ASP A 653 10.65 -21.27 9.95
CA ASP A 653 10.84 -20.62 11.25
C ASP A 653 9.65 -19.69 11.55
N ILE A 654 9.48 -19.25 12.81
CA ILE A 654 8.51 -18.21 13.17
C ILE A 654 9.18 -16.82 13.09
N GLY A 655 8.49 -15.85 12.50
CA GLY A 655 8.97 -14.48 12.31
C GLY A 655 9.45 -14.19 10.89
N ALA A 656 9.91 -12.96 10.63
CA ALA A 656 10.26 -12.52 9.28
C ALA A 656 11.54 -13.13 8.70
N PHE A 657 12.34 -13.82 9.51
CA PHE A 657 13.69 -14.28 9.17
C PHE A 657 13.83 -15.78 9.40
N GLU A 658 14.48 -16.44 8.44
CA GLU A 658 14.82 -17.86 8.50
C GLU A 658 16.27 -18.01 8.97
N ALA A 659 16.52 -18.92 9.91
CA ALA A 659 17.83 -19.18 10.47
C ALA A 659 18.83 -19.61 9.39
N GLY A 660 19.97 -18.92 9.35
CA GLY A 660 21.03 -19.21 8.38
C GLY A 660 20.74 -18.77 6.94
N ALA A 661 19.58 -18.17 6.66
CA ALA A 661 19.33 -17.54 5.37
C ALA A 661 20.19 -16.28 5.17
N ALA A 662 20.37 -15.88 3.90
CA ALA A 662 21.06 -14.64 3.58
C ALA A 662 20.30 -13.42 4.13
N PRO A 663 21.00 -12.36 4.58
CA PRO A 663 20.35 -11.13 5.01
C PRO A 663 19.44 -10.57 3.93
N LYS A 664 18.21 -10.18 4.32
CA LYS A 664 17.28 -9.52 3.40
C LYS A 664 17.81 -8.17 2.95
N GLN A 665 17.61 -7.86 1.67
CA GLN A 665 17.93 -6.56 1.12
C GLN A 665 16.74 -5.61 1.27
N TYR A 666 16.90 -4.59 2.13
CA TYR A 666 15.97 -3.48 2.28
C TYR A 666 16.55 -2.21 1.66
N GLY A 667 15.67 -1.37 1.11
CA GLY A 667 16.04 -0.12 0.47
C GLY A 667 16.70 -0.32 -0.90
N PRO A 668 17.28 0.75 -1.48
CA PRO A 668 17.67 0.77 -2.87
C PRO A 668 18.73 -0.26 -3.25
N ARG A 669 18.51 -0.90 -4.39
CA ARG A 669 19.42 -1.87 -4.99
C ARG A 669 20.31 -1.15 -6.00
N GLY A 670 21.56 -1.59 -6.14
CA GLY A 670 22.47 -1.08 -7.18
C GLY A 670 23.01 0.34 -6.97
N MET A 671 22.49 1.13 -6.02
CA MET A 671 23.13 2.38 -5.62
C MET A 671 24.35 2.07 -4.74
N GLN A 672 25.55 2.42 -5.21
CA GLN A 672 26.73 2.45 -4.36
C GLN A 672 26.52 3.48 -3.23
N ALA A 673 26.08 2.99 -2.07
CA ALA A 673 26.17 3.62 -0.76
C ALA A 673 25.97 5.15 -0.72
N ALA A 674 24.76 5.63 -1.01
CA ALA A 674 24.31 6.96 -0.56
C ALA A 674 23.69 6.90 0.85
N LYS A 675 24.28 6.11 1.75
CA LYS A 675 23.99 6.16 3.20
C LYS A 675 24.92 7.18 3.83
N GLN A 676 24.71 8.46 3.51
CA GLN A 676 25.20 9.60 4.29
C GLN A 676 24.11 10.65 4.36
#